data_AF-A0A2H5BB93-F1
#
_entry.id   AF-A0A2H5BB93-F1
#
_cell.length_a   1.000
_cell.length_b   1.000
_cell.length_c   1.000
_cell.angle_alpha   90.00
_cell.angle_beta   90.00
_cell.angle_gamma   90.00
#
_symmetry.space_group_name_H-M   'P 1'
#
loop_
_entity.id
_entity.type
_entity.pdbx_description
1 polymer ?
#
loop_
_entity_poly.entity_id
_entity_poly.type
_entity_poly.pdbx_seq_one_letter_code
_entity_poly.pdbx_strand_id
1 'polypeptide(L)'
;MSFHLADTPMYRVNPMPGLRLGGDRLGTVLRALFTAQRECAALADAACAELYELTGTATGRERHRLLRLKRAVFNHRAPDPADLREPWPTPLPPAVTAWLGASERGQLARTALETGLEGFLTEERTKLAQAVGAEQFQLALALNSPQVLDAAQRYRTTPGRPTTRQRKSERGLVQHLARALLRVSPLSRLTAVGFADWSEQGRRLDEAVFDRRRAHARLTPDRALLSTLVNGIVAPSRLGEMPAAVQRNGTIRQEGGHIRFQHVADGRRRTLAVELNDQLAGVLRLTALGPLPVEQLTAELGRRFAVADSDAQRLVAAAVDAQILLAAPVLDEQAADPLPGAEKALAEHHPEAAATVAAVAADLDLMARDSVSGRRAALTRLRAAEAALNELSTRPAKLQVNEDYLLEPGTVSPEGYRQALEDLGKVAAFQGLFDRHHEIRALLTRAFTDRFGAGAEIDLLDHAEELVDLVRTRELALTRATAEQWGPADGSLPELLRRRAAAIAALAARIRTAGEATEVTVEPELLASFAAGLPERFRLTAASYGLLVQPVDGRLVLNACYAGHGQLATRFLGAQAAFGSEAASRIAERIRRQYGADGVRVLEDHGLHRANINHRMQLLDETITPQDWIGVRLVHDPEQDRLGLVDREGTPIRVMSLGMKWIELQPAPLTLAVWLYDTGRVAFDPIGQLHSQRGDLVEGATVRYPRLVSGDVVLQRRRWYPGEDLPGRPGTEEEDEAAQLIATTRWRATHDVPEEVVMKTPLGMPSSQVISDDGVAGQLTRYLRARSKEKPQYLDLGSALMVRVLPKFLERRGEGFFEEALPGVRGGVPASEWLLEYDQAVWVVAAADAEVLAGAGVGA
;
A
#
# COMPACT_ATOMS: atom_id res chain seq x y z
N MET A 1 -11.44 -5.37 24.79
CA MET A 1 -10.76 -6.41 24.00
C MET A 1 -9.26 -6.22 24.19
N SER A 2 -8.54 -7.29 24.50
CA SER A 2 -7.08 -7.28 24.59
C SER A 2 -6.49 -7.81 23.29
N PHE A 3 -5.43 -7.18 22.79
CA PHE A 3 -4.67 -7.63 21.63
C PHE A 3 -3.25 -8.00 22.05
N HIS A 4 -2.76 -9.13 21.57
CA HIS A 4 -1.45 -9.68 21.91
C HIS A 4 -0.54 -9.68 20.68
N LEU A 5 0.72 -9.30 20.88
CA LEU A 5 1.74 -9.33 19.85
C LEU A 5 2.05 -10.79 19.44
N ALA A 6 2.03 -11.05 18.14
CA ALA A 6 2.41 -12.34 17.58
C ALA A 6 3.94 -12.53 17.54
N ASP A 7 4.36 -13.79 17.48
CA ASP A 7 5.75 -14.24 17.54
C ASP A 7 6.42 -14.40 16.16
N THR A 8 5.82 -13.81 15.12
CA THR A 8 6.33 -13.83 13.75
C THR A 8 6.55 -12.43 13.17
N PRO A 9 7.40 -11.58 13.79
CA PRO A 9 7.74 -10.28 13.23
C PRO A 9 8.45 -10.45 11.89
N MET A 10 8.04 -9.67 10.89
CA MET A 10 8.67 -9.66 9.57
C MET A 10 9.35 -8.33 9.33
N TYR A 11 10.63 -8.39 9.00
CA TYR A 11 11.47 -7.24 8.72
C TYR A 11 11.51 -6.91 7.24
N ARG A 12 11.45 -5.62 6.92
CA ARG A 12 11.65 -5.07 5.58
C ARG A 12 12.74 -4.02 5.64
N VAL A 13 13.70 -4.10 4.72
CA VAL A 13 14.81 -3.12 4.65
C VAL A 13 15.22 -2.85 3.22
N ASN A 14 15.55 -1.60 2.94
CA ASN A 14 16.07 -1.23 1.64
C ASN A 14 17.58 -1.57 1.54
N PRO A 15 18.04 -2.24 0.47
CA PRO A 15 19.46 -2.48 0.25
C PRO A 15 20.27 -1.21 -0.01
N MET A 16 19.62 -0.14 -0.47
CA MET A 16 20.27 1.15 -0.67
C MET A 16 20.35 1.89 0.68
N PRO A 17 21.55 2.21 1.19
CA PRO A 17 21.68 3.00 2.41
C PRO A 17 21.14 4.42 2.20
N GLY A 18 20.63 5.02 3.27
CA GLY A 18 20.12 6.38 3.28
C GLY A 18 21.15 7.39 2.79
N LEU A 19 20.70 8.31 1.94
CA LEU A 19 21.51 9.38 1.36
C LEU A 19 20.65 10.62 1.12
N ARG A 20 21.07 11.76 1.68
CA ARG A 20 20.53 13.06 1.30
C ARG A 20 21.29 13.62 0.10
N LEU A 21 20.54 14.09 -0.90
CA LEU A 21 21.16 14.77 -2.05
C LEU A 21 21.66 16.16 -1.65
N GLY A 22 20.94 16.85 -0.76
CA GLY A 22 21.37 18.14 -0.22
C GLY A 22 22.82 18.12 0.27
N GLY A 23 23.62 19.09 -0.17
CA GLY A 23 25.01 19.28 0.29
C GLY A 23 25.06 19.97 1.66
N ASP A 24 26.07 19.67 2.49
CA ASP A 24 26.23 20.35 3.80
C ASP A 24 26.46 21.86 3.63
N ARG A 25 27.15 22.26 2.55
CA ARG A 25 27.39 23.65 2.20
C ARG A 25 26.09 24.39 1.88
N LEU A 26 25.29 23.85 0.95
CA LEU A 26 23.97 24.40 0.64
C LEU A 26 23.06 24.37 1.88
N GLY A 27 23.02 23.26 2.60
CA GLY A 27 22.22 23.12 3.82
C GLY A 27 22.57 24.18 4.87
N THR A 28 23.84 24.55 5.01
CA THR A 28 24.27 25.64 5.92
C THR A 28 23.71 26.98 5.47
N VAL A 29 23.79 27.28 4.18
CA VAL A 29 23.23 28.52 3.60
C VAL A 29 21.71 28.57 3.77
N LEU A 30 21.01 27.48 3.44
CA LEU A 30 19.56 27.40 3.56
C LEU A 30 19.08 27.45 5.01
N ARG A 31 19.79 26.82 5.95
CA ARG A 31 19.50 26.94 7.39
C ARG A 31 19.70 28.37 7.89
N ALA A 32 20.78 29.05 7.49
CA ALA A 32 21.00 30.45 7.84
C ALA A 32 19.87 31.34 7.30
N LEU A 33 19.44 31.13 6.05
CA LEU A 33 18.30 31.83 5.46
C LEU A 33 16.99 31.52 6.20
N PHE A 34 16.70 30.25 6.48
CA PHE A 34 15.51 29.81 7.23
C PHE A 34 15.46 30.45 8.62
N THR A 35 16.55 30.39 9.39
CA THR A 35 16.65 30.99 10.72
C THR A 35 16.47 32.50 10.66
N ALA A 36 17.15 33.19 9.75
CA ALA A 36 17.01 34.64 9.58
C ALA A 36 15.56 35.05 9.25
N GLN A 37 14.86 34.29 8.40
CA GLN A 37 13.45 34.55 8.09
C GLN A 37 12.56 34.41 9.34
N ARG A 38 12.76 33.36 10.14
CA ARG A 38 12.01 33.15 11.38
C ARG A 38 12.28 34.23 12.43
N GLU A 39 13.55 34.61 12.61
CA GLU A 39 13.95 35.67 13.53
C GLU A 39 13.35 37.02 13.12
N CYS A 40 13.44 37.38 11.83
CA CYS A 40 12.82 38.61 11.32
C CYS A 40 11.30 38.63 11.54
N ALA A 41 10.61 37.50 11.34
CA ALA A 41 9.17 37.40 11.58
C ALA A 41 8.82 37.55 13.07
N ALA A 42 9.55 36.85 13.95
CA ALA A 42 9.33 36.90 15.40
C ALA A 42 9.61 38.29 16.01
N LEU A 43 10.52 39.06 15.42
CA LEU A 43 10.90 40.40 15.88
C LEU A 43 10.06 41.53 15.26
N ALA A 44 9.28 41.26 14.22
CA ALA A 44 8.66 42.30 13.39
C ALA A 44 7.71 43.22 14.17
N ASP A 45 6.83 42.66 15.01
CA ASP A 45 5.85 43.44 15.78
C ASP A 45 6.51 44.34 16.83
N ALA A 46 7.45 43.78 17.59
CA ALA A 46 8.22 44.53 18.59
C ALA A 46 9.04 45.65 17.93
N ALA A 47 9.74 45.35 16.83
CA ALA A 47 10.50 46.34 16.07
C ALA A 47 9.58 47.43 15.47
N CYS A 48 8.38 47.09 14.99
CA CYS A 48 7.41 48.07 14.47
C CYS A 48 6.87 49.00 15.57
N ALA A 49 6.64 48.49 16.78
CA ALA A 49 6.22 49.27 17.93
C ALA A 49 7.33 50.23 18.38
N GLU A 50 8.55 49.75 18.53
CA GLU A 50 9.71 50.58 18.89
C GLU A 50 9.99 51.67 17.84
N LEU A 51 9.89 51.33 16.54
CA LEU A 51 10.02 52.30 15.46
C LEU A 51 8.88 53.32 15.46
N TYR A 52 7.66 52.94 15.85
CA TYR A 52 6.55 53.87 15.93
C TYR A 52 6.82 54.95 16.98
N GLU A 53 7.24 54.58 18.19
CA GLU A 53 7.61 55.51 19.25
C GLU A 53 8.75 56.44 18.81
N LEU A 54 9.82 55.89 18.24
CA LEU A 54 10.96 56.67 17.78
C LEU A 54 10.61 57.62 16.64
N THR A 55 9.69 57.24 15.74
CA THR A 55 9.19 58.16 14.69
C THR A 55 8.37 59.32 15.23
N GLY A 56 7.79 59.18 16.42
CA GLY A 56 7.02 60.22 17.10
C GLY A 56 7.88 61.40 17.54
N THR A 57 9.14 61.15 17.91
CA THR A 57 10.08 62.17 18.42
C THR A 57 11.06 62.68 17.38
N ALA A 58 11.24 61.97 16.26
CA ALA A 58 12.14 62.36 15.17
C ALA A 58 11.54 63.43 14.24
N THR A 59 12.41 64.27 13.65
CA THR A 59 12.02 65.32 12.68
C THR A 59 12.80 65.22 11.37
N GLY A 60 12.34 65.93 10.34
CA GLY A 60 13.07 66.09 9.08
C GLY A 60 13.47 64.77 8.40
N ARG A 61 14.74 64.66 8.00
CA ARG A 61 15.29 63.53 7.25
C ARG A 61 15.30 62.22 8.06
N GLU A 62 15.58 62.29 9.36
CA GLU A 62 15.62 61.11 10.26
C GLU A 62 14.25 60.43 10.34
N ARG A 63 13.17 61.21 10.51
CA ARG A 63 11.79 60.70 10.52
C ARG A 63 11.45 59.93 9.23
N HIS A 64 11.86 60.44 8.07
CA HIS A 64 11.62 59.76 6.78
C HIS A 64 12.39 58.44 6.67
N ARG A 65 13.65 58.39 7.13
CA ARG A 65 14.46 57.17 7.19
C ARG A 65 13.81 56.12 8.11
N LEU A 66 13.39 56.52 9.30
CA LEU A 66 12.71 55.63 10.25
C LEU A 66 11.36 55.11 9.72
N LEU A 67 10.58 55.93 9.04
CA LEU A 67 9.32 55.49 8.41
C LEU A 67 9.55 54.47 7.28
N ARG A 68 10.61 54.64 6.47
CA ARG A 68 10.99 53.64 5.47
C ARG A 68 11.45 52.35 6.12
N LEU A 69 12.27 52.41 7.16
CA LEU A 69 12.69 51.24 7.93
C LEU A 69 11.48 50.52 8.54
N LYS A 70 10.55 51.25 9.17
CA LYS A 70 9.30 50.68 9.69
C LYS A 70 8.50 49.99 8.60
N ARG A 71 8.36 50.59 7.42
CA ARG A 71 7.69 49.97 6.26
C ARG A 71 8.44 48.72 5.79
N ALA A 72 9.76 48.70 5.83
CA ALA A 72 10.55 47.52 5.48
C ALA A 72 10.29 46.38 6.46
N VAL A 73 10.33 46.65 7.78
CA VAL A 73 10.00 45.69 8.84
C VAL A 73 8.58 45.15 8.66
N PHE A 74 7.60 46.06 8.56
CA PHE A 74 6.18 45.71 8.43
C PHE A 74 5.87 44.86 7.18
N ASN A 75 6.53 45.13 6.06
CA ASN A 75 6.32 44.40 4.81
C ASN A 75 7.28 43.21 4.62
N HIS A 76 8.08 42.87 5.63
CA HIS A 76 9.13 41.83 5.55
C HIS A 76 10.08 42.01 4.36
N ARG A 77 10.49 43.25 4.08
CA ARG A 77 11.40 43.61 2.98
C ARG A 77 12.78 43.98 3.52
N ALA A 78 13.80 43.83 2.67
CA ALA A 78 15.12 44.34 2.97
C ALA A 78 15.08 45.87 3.13
N PRO A 79 15.76 46.45 4.14
CA PRO A 79 15.90 47.90 4.26
C PRO A 79 16.66 48.50 3.08
N ASP A 80 16.44 49.79 2.85
CA ASP A 80 17.21 50.54 1.85
C ASP A 80 18.70 50.57 2.26
N PRO A 81 19.63 50.08 1.44
CA PRO A 81 21.05 50.10 1.75
C PRO A 81 21.62 51.50 1.99
N ALA A 82 21.01 52.56 1.45
CA ALA A 82 21.41 53.93 1.73
C ALA A 82 21.10 54.33 3.19
N ASP A 83 19.97 53.84 3.72
CA ASP A 83 19.53 54.13 5.10
C ASP A 83 20.39 53.41 6.16
N LEU A 84 21.10 52.35 5.78
CA LEU A 84 21.97 51.59 6.69
C LEU A 84 23.42 52.08 6.72
N ARG A 85 23.87 52.84 5.71
CA ARG A 85 25.26 53.35 5.62
C ARG A 85 25.53 54.55 6.51
N GLU A 86 24.53 55.42 6.68
CA GLU A 86 24.65 56.60 7.54
C GLU A 86 24.32 56.23 9.00
N PRO A 87 25.13 56.63 10.00
CA PRO A 87 24.81 56.39 11.40
C PRO A 87 23.47 57.06 11.78
N TRP A 88 22.74 56.42 12.69
CA TRP A 88 21.49 56.96 13.22
C TRP A 88 21.80 58.02 14.29
N PRO A 89 21.23 59.24 14.22
CA PRO A 89 21.44 60.27 15.24
C PRO A 89 21.01 59.81 16.63
N THR A 90 19.87 59.11 16.70
CA THR A 90 19.40 58.42 17.90
C THR A 90 19.73 56.92 17.79
N PRO A 91 20.32 56.28 18.81
CA PRO A 91 20.56 54.84 18.81
C PRO A 91 19.27 54.06 18.54
N LEU A 92 19.34 53.06 17.65
CA LEU A 92 18.18 52.23 17.37
C LEU A 92 17.83 51.35 18.58
N PRO A 93 16.53 51.19 18.88
CA PRO A 93 16.07 50.30 19.94
C PRO A 93 16.52 48.83 19.77
N PRO A 94 16.50 48.03 20.85
CA PRO A 94 17.02 46.65 20.83
C PRO A 94 16.33 45.72 19.83
N ALA A 95 14.99 45.72 19.73
CA ALA A 95 14.28 44.81 18.81
C ALA A 95 14.54 45.21 17.35
N VAL A 96 14.64 46.52 17.07
CA VAL A 96 15.04 47.03 15.74
C VAL A 96 16.46 46.59 15.37
N THR A 97 17.41 46.71 16.30
CA THR A 97 18.80 46.30 16.10
C THR A 97 18.91 44.79 15.87
N ALA A 98 18.19 43.99 16.66
CA ALA A 98 18.13 42.54 16.49
C ALA A 98 17.52 42.14 15.14
N TRP A 99 16.44 42.81 14.72
CA TRP A 99 15.79 42.58 13.43
C TRP A 99 16.72 42.94 12.26
N LEU A 100 17.44 44.07 12.34
CA LEU A 100 18.44 44.45 11.33
C LEU A 100 19.56 43.41 11.23
N GLY A 101 20.06 42.90 12.35
CA GLY A 101 21.07 41.84 12.37
C GLY A 101 20.57 40.53 11.76
N ALA A 102 19.31 40.14 12.01
CA ALA A 102 18.70 38.99 11.36
C ALA A 102 18.52 39.21 9.85
N SER A 103 18.05 40.39 9.44
CA SER A 103 17.89 40.76 8.03
C SER A 103 19.23 40.75 7.28
N GLU A 104 20.30 41.24 7.89
CA GLU A 104 21.65 41.21 7.32
C GLU A 104 22.16 39.78 7.12
N ARG A 105 22.03 38.92 8.15
CA ARG A 105 22.36 37.48 8.03
C ARG A 105 21.56 36.82 6.89
N GLY A 106 20.28 37.14 6.77
CA GLY A 106 19.42 36.66 5.69
C GLY A 106 19.90 37.12 4.31
N GLN A 107 20.37 38.37 4.18
CA GLN A 107 20.93 38.87 2.93
C GLN A 107 22.27 38.19 2.58
N LEU A 108 23.17 38.02 3.56
CA LEU A 108 24.42 37.31 3.36
C LEU A 108 24.17 35.87 2.89
N ALA A 109 23.21 35.17 3.49
CA ALA A 109 22.82 33.83 3.07
C ALA A 109 22.23 33.82 1.64
N ARG A 110 21.39 34.80 1.29
CA ARG A 110 20.88 34.96 -0.08
C ARG A 110 22.01 35.17 -1.09
N THR A 111 22.93 36.10 -0.83
CA THR A 111 24.08 36.34 -1.72
C THR A 111 24.96 35.09 -1.85
N ALA A 112 25.21 34.38 -0.74
CA ALA A 112 25.96 33.12 -0.76
C ALA A 112 25.26 32.03 -1.60
N LEU A 113 23.93 31.96 -1.56
CA LEU A 113 23.15 31.05 -2.40
C LEU A 113 23.26 31.41 -3.89
N GLU A 114 22.97 32.67 -4.23
CA GLU A 114 22.97 33.16 -5.61
C GLU A 114 24.36 32.99 -6.27
N THR A 115 25.43 33.33 -5.54
CA THR A 115 26.81 33.18 -6.03
C THR A 115 27.32 31.73 -6.02
N GLY A 116 26.80 30.88 -5.14
CA GLY A 116 27.26 29.50 -4.94
C GLY A 116 26.46 28.43 -5.69
N LEU A 117 25.31 28.78 -6.28
CA LEU A 117 24.31 27.82 -6.77
C LEU A 117 24.88 26.78 -7.76
N GLU A 118 25.68 27.20 -8.73
CA GLU A 118 26.26 26.27 -9.72
C GLU A 118 27.16 25.22 -9.04
N GLY A 119 27.94 25.62 -8.04
CA GLY A 119 28.77 24.73 -7.23
C GLY A 119 27.92 23.73 -6.46
N PHE A 120 26.86 24.21 -5.79
CA PHE A 120 25.95 23.34 -5.04
C PHE A 120 25.26 22.32 -5.95
N LEU A 121 24.72 22.74 -7.10
CA LEU A 121 24.13 21.82 -8.07
C LEU A 121 25.14 20.81 -8.62
N THR A 122 26.38 21.22 -8.85
CA THR A 122 27.45 20.31 -9.28
C THR A 122 27.73 19.23 -8.23
N GLU A 123 27.78 19.60 -6.95
CA GLU A 123 27.94 18.67 -5.83
C GLU A 123 26.75 17.68 -5.76
N GLU A 124 25.51 18.18 -5.77
CA GLU A 124 24.32 17.32 -5.69
C GLU A 124 24.18 16.39 -6.90
N ARG A 125 24.51 16.87 -8.11
CA ARG A 125 24.51 16.04 -9.32
C ARG A 125 25.60 14.99 -9.31
N THR A 126 26.75 15.28 -8.70
CA THR A 126 27.81 14.29 -8.48
C THR A 126 27.34 13.22 -7.49
N LYS A 127 26.72 13.61 -6.38
CA LYS A 127 26.07 12.68 -5.44
C LYS A 127 25.00 11.82 -6.12
N LEU A 128 24.13 12.43 -6.94
CA LEU A 128 23.12 11.69 -7.70
C LEU A 128 23.79 10.69 -8.67
N ALA A 129 24.79 11.11 -9.43
CA ALA A 129 25.53 10.25 -10.36
C ALA A 129 26.19 9.05 -9.65
N GLN A 130 26.74 9.27 -8.45
CA GLN A 130 27.28 8.20 -7.60
C GLN A 130 26.17 7.26 -7.11
N ALA A 131 25.07 7.80 -6.60
CA ALA A 131 23.96 7.02 -6.05
C ALA A 131 23.27 6.15 -7.11
N VAL A 132 22.97 6.71 -8.29
CA VAL A 132 22.42 5.94 -9.42
C VAL A 132 23.46 5.00 -10.05
N GLY A 133 24.73 5.25 -9.75
CA GLY A 133 25.88 4.43 -10.08
C GLY A 133 26.05 3.19 -9.21
N ALA A 134 25.38 3.13 -8.05
CA ALA A 134 25.49 2.06 -7.08
C ALA A 134 24.96 0.73 -7.65
N GLU A 135 25.71 -0.35 -7.43
CA GLU A 135 25.40 -1.66 -8.02
C GLU A 135 24.02 -2.18 -7.60
N GLN A 136 23.70 -2.10 -6.30
CA GLN A 136 22.41 -2.52 -5.73
C GLN A 136 21.22 -1.81 -6.39
N PHE A 137 21.38 -0.51 -6.69
CA PHE A 137 20.35 0.26 -7.37
C PHE A 137 20.20 -0.19 -8.83
N GLN A 138 21.31 -0.39 -9.54
CA GLN A 138 21.28 -0.83 -10.93
C GLN A 138 20.75 -2.26 -11.09
N LEU A 139 21.07 -3.18 -10.18
CA LEU A 139 20.53 -4.54 -10.16
C LEU A 139 19.01 -4.54 -10.02
N ALA A 140 18.47 -3.65 -9.18
CA ALA A 140 17.03 -3.46 -9.04
C ALA A 140 16.39 -2.86 -10.30
N LEU A 141 17.02 -1.88 -10.93
CA LEU A 141 16.51 -1.28 -12.18
C LEU A 141 16.59 -2.22 -13.38
N ALA A 142 17.56 -3.14 -13.41
CA ALA A 142 17.76 -4.06 -14.54
C ALA A 142 16.50 -4.88 -14.88
N LEU A 143 15.73 -5.28 -13.87
CA LEU A 143 14.46 -5.99 -14.06
C LEU A 143 13.27 -5.02 -14.13
N ASN A 144 13.13 -4.11 -13.16
CA ASN A 144 11.90 -3.33 -13.01
C ASN A 144 11.79 -2.13 -13.95
N SER A 145 12.90 -1.55 -14.39
CA SER A 145 12.91 -0.30 -15.15
C SER A 145 14.17 -0.17 -16.04
N PRO A 146 14.35 -1.01 -17.07
CA PRO A 146 15.54 -1.00 -17.92
C PRO A 146 15.85 0.36 -18.57
N GLN A 147 14.81 1.11 -18.94
CA GLN A 147 14.94 2.46 -19.52
C GLN A 147 15.55 3.46 -18.53
N VAL A 148 15.23 3.32 -17.25
CA VAL A 148 15.79 4.14 -16.16
C VAL A 148 17.22 3.69 -15.87
N LEU A 149 17.53 2.39 -15.96
CA LEU A 149 18.90 1.90 -15.90
C LEU A 149 19.76 2.53 -17.00
N ASP A 150 19.29 2.53 -18.25
CA ASP A 150 20.02 3.17 -19.35
C ASP A 150 20.21 4.68 -19.11
N ALA A 151 19.21 5.35 -18.51
CA ALA A 151 19.33 6.76 -18.14
C ALA A 151 20.37 6.98 -17.03
N ALA A 152 20.40 6.12 -16.00
CA ALA A 152 21.38 6.16 -14.91
C ALA A 152 22.81 5.92 -15.43
N GLN A 153 22.97 4.92 -16.31
CA GLN A 153 24.25 4.61 -16.95
C GLN A 153 24.76 5.74 -17.85
N ARG A 154 23.88 6.46 -18.54
CA ARG A 154 24.28 7.69 -19.25
C ARG A 154 24.56 8.83 -18.29
N TYR A 155 23.78 9.00 -17.23
CA TYR A 155 23.93 10.14 -16.31
C TYR A 155 25.28 10.11 -15.60
N ARG A 156 25.78 8.91 -15.25
CA ARG A 156 27.05 8.74 -14.53
C ARG A 156 28.31 9.04 -15.36
N THR A 157 28.22 9.17 -16.68
CA THR A 157 29.40 9.45 -17.52
C THR A 157 29.82 10.92 -17.48
N THR A 158 28.96 11.80 -16.98
CA THR A 158 29.21 13.25 -16.86
C THR A 158 28.81 13.74 -15.46
N PRO A 159 29.48 13.26 -14.39
CA PRO A 159 29.14 13.64 -13.01
C PRO A 159 29.25 15.15 -12.81
N GLY A 160 28.28 15.74 -12.13
CA GLY A 160 28.22 17.17 -11.85
C GLY A 160 27.78 18.05 -13.04
N ARG A 161 28.11 17.66 -14.28
CA ARG A 161 27.90 18.45 -15.50
C ARG A 161 27.08 17.70 -16.57
N PRO A 162 25.82 17.34 -16.28
CA PRO A 162 24.96 16.66 -17.24
C PRO A 162 24.61 17.57 -18.43
N THR A 163 24.58 16.98 -19.62
CA THR A 163 24.01 17.60 -20.83
C THR A 163 22.52 17.92 -20.65
N THR A 164 21.96 18.78 -21.50
CA THR A 164 20.52 19.09 -21.51
C THR A 164 19.63 17.86 -21.60
N ARG A 165 20.03 16.84 -22.37
CA ARG A 165 19.29 15.57 -22.46
C ARG A 165 19.33 14.78 -21.15
N GLN A 166 20.48 14.72 -20.48
CA GLN A 166 20.62 14.05 -19.19
C GLN A 166 19.83 14.78 -18.09
N ARG A 167 19.81 16.13 -18.08
CA ARG A 167 18.99 16.93 -17.16
C ARG A 167 17.49 16.59 -17.24
N LYS A 168 16.96 16.31 -18.43
CA LYS A 168 15.56 15.86 -18.59
C LYS A 168 15.25 14.55 -17.85
N SER A 169 16.26 13.73 -17.55
CA SER A 169 16.12 12.46 -16.84
C SER A 169 16.16 12.61 -15.31
N GLU A 170 16.63 13.75 -14.77
CA GLU A 170 16.86 13.96 -13.33
C GLU A 170 15.60 13.67 -12.50
N ARG A 171 14.42 14.17 -12.91
CA ARG A 171 13.14 13.86 -12.24
C ARG A 171 12.89 12.35 -12.13
N GLY A 172 13.11 11.62 -13.22
CA GLY A 172 12.90 10.17 -13.25
C GLY A 172 13.91 9.42 -12.38
N LEU A 173 15.17 9.86 -12.37
CA LEU A 173 16.23 9.30 -11.54
C LEU A 173 15.96 9.56 -10.04
N VAL A 174 15.62 10.80 -9.68
CA VAL A 174 15.23 11.20 -8.32
C VAL A 174 14.03 10.38 -7.83
N GLN A 175 13.01 10.19 -8.66
CA GLN A 175 11.84 9.38 -8.30
C GLN A 175 12.22 7.93 -7.94
N HIS A 176 13.07 7.29 -8.73
CA HIS A 176 13.48 5.89 -8.48
C HIS A 176 14.45 5.80 -7.31
N LEU A 177 15.38 6.74 -7.19
CA LEU A 177 16.30 6.80 -6.06
C LEU A 177 15.55 7.02 -4.75
N ALA A 178 14.61 7.97 -4.70
CA ALA A 178 13.77 8.21 -3.53
C ALA A 178 13.00 6.94 -3.09
N ARG A 179 12.49 6.16 -4.06
CA ARG A 179 11.87 4.87 -3.77
C ARG A 179 12.89 3.91 -3.12
N ALA A 180 14.07 3.76 -3.71
CA ALA A 180 15.11 2.87 -3.22
C ALA A 180 15.64 3.26 -1.82
N LEU A 181 15.60 4.56 -1.49
CA LEU A 181 16.08 5.05 -0.20
C LEU A 181 15.06 4.85 0.91
N LEU A 182 13.78 5.15 0.67
CA LEU A 182 12.79 5.30 1.76
C LEU A 182 11.58 4.39 1.68
N ARG A 183 11.24 3.86 0.50
CA ARG A 183 10.03 3.08 0.35
C ARG A 183 10.29 1.60 0.54
N VAL A 184 10.08 1.16 1.76
CA VAL A 184 10.21 -0.22 2.27
C VAL A 184 9.06 -1.17 1.88
N SER A 185 8.31 -0.85 0.82
CA SER A 185 7.30 -1.78 0.29
C SER A 185 7.97 -2.81 -0.62
N PRO A 186 7.81 -4.13 -0.39
CA PRO A 186 8.48 -5.18 -1.16
C PRO A 186 8.33 -5.00 -2.68
N LEU A 187 9.46 -4.91 -3.38
CA LEU A 187 9.53 -4.89 -4.85
C LEU A 187 10.95 -5.24 -5.31
N SER A 188 11.18 -6.49 -5.72
CA SER A 188 12.48 -6.92 -6.25
C SER A 188 13.61 -6.51 -5.29
N ARG A 189 14.79 -6.16 -5.79
CA ARG A 189 15.96 -5.78 -4.97
C ARG A 189 15.89 -4.37 -4.39
N LEU A 190 14.76 -3.66 -4.52
CA LEU A 190 14.58 -2.38 -3.85
C LEU A 190 14.32 -2.54 -2.35
N THR A 191 13.76 -3.68 -1.93
CA THR A 191 13.46 -3.96 -0.53
C THR A 191 13.65 -5.46 -0.29
N ALA A 192 14.50 -5.80 0.68
CA ALA A 192 14.68 -7.15 1.17
C ALA A 192 13.71 -7.45 2.32
N VAL A 193 13.28 -8.71 2.45
CA VAL A 193 12.31 -9.17 3.45
C VAL A 193 12.83 -10.41 4.16
N GLY A 194 12.71 -10.48 5.49
CA GLY A 194 13.01 -11.69 6.26
C GLY A 194 12.19 -11.75 7.53
N PHE A 195 12.13 -12.92 8.16
CA PHE A 195 11.46 -13.11 9.44
C PHE A 195 12.46 -13.04 10.59
N ALA A 196 11.96 -12.70 11.78
CA ALA A 196 12.75 -12.76 12.98
C ALA A 196 12.00 -13.45 14.12
N ASP A 197 12.76 -13.97 15.08
CA ASP A 197 12.27 -14.42 16.37
C ASP A 197 12.51 -13.38 17.45
N TRP A 198 11.61 -13.28 18.42
CA TRP A 198 11.83 -12.44 19.59
C TRP A 198 12.91 -13.04 20.50
N SER A 199 13.92 -12.24 20.85
CA SER A 199 14.98 -12.64 21.78
C SER A 199 15.61 -11.40 22.40
N GLU A 200 15.87 -11.44 23.71
CA GLU A 200 16.57 -10.37 24.44
C GLU A 200 17.97 -10.08 23.88
N GLN A 201 18.60 -11.08 23.25
CA GLN A 201 19.91 -10.96 22.62
C GLN A 201 19.83 -10.61 21.12
N GLY A 202 18.62 -10.41 20.59
CA GLY A 202 18.39 -10.02 19.21
C GLY A 202 18.78 -8.57 18.93
N ARG A 203 18.77 -8.20 17.66
CA ARG A 203 19.00 -6.80 17.26
C ARG A 203 17.85 -5.90 17.73
N ARG A 204 18.11 -4.66 18.07
CA ARG A 204 17.04 -3.73 18.42
C ARG A 204 16.17 -3.39 17.21
N LEU A 205 14.92 -2.99 17.46
CA LEU A 205 13.98 -2.62 16.39
C LEU A 205 14.53 -1.49 15.49
N ASP A 206 15.22 -0.50 16.05
CA ASP A 206 15.82 0.66 15.36
C ASP A 206 17.17 0.42 14.69
N GLU A 207 17.76 -0.76 14.87
CA GLU A 207 18.99 -1.17 14.20
C GLU A 207 18.69 -1.61 12.76
N ALA A 208 18.51 -0.60 11.91
CA ALA A 208 18.30 -0.79 10.48
C ALA A 208 19.59 -1.27 9.80
N VAL A 209 19.76 -2.59 9.71
CA VAL A 209 20.91 -3.24 9.05
C VAL A 209 20.44 -4.02 7.83
N PHE A 210 21.23 -3.94 6.77
CA PHE A 210 21.13 -4.80 5.59
C PHE A 210 22.50 -5.45 5.33
N ASP A 211 22.54 -6.78 5.35
CA ASP A 211 23.72 -7.55 4.97
C ASP A 211 23.46 -8.29 3.66
N ARG A 212 24.15 -7.88 2.59
CA ARG A 212 24.03 -8.51 1.27
C ARG A 212 24.46 -9.98 1.28
N ARG A 213 25.34 -10.40 2.19
CA ARG A 213 25.82 -11.80 2.26
C ARG A 213 24.75 -12.76 2.73
N ARG A 214 23.75 -12.26 3.46
CA ARG A 214 22.60 -13.01 3.98
C ARG A 214 21.33 -12.76 3.16
N ALA A 215 21.47 -12.19 1.97
CA ALA A 215 20.36 -11.75 1.14
C ALA A 215 20.35 -12.48 -0.21
N HIS A 216 19.22 -13.09 -0.54
CA HIS A 216 19.04 -14.01 -1.67
C HIS A 216 17.91 -13.53 -2.56
N ALA A 217 18.17 -13.42 -3.88
CA ALA A 217 17.12 -13.10 -4.85
C ALA A 217 16.45 -14.38 -5.32
N ARG A 218 15.12 -14.42 -5.30
CA ARG A 218 14.32 -15.49 -5.88
C ARG A 218 13.54 -14.92 -7.06
N LEU A 219 13.83 -15.43 -8.25
CA LEU A 219 13.11 -15.06 -9.46
C LEU A 219 12.17 -16.19 -9.86
N THR A 220 10.96 -15.83 -10.24
CA THR A 220 9.98 -16.80 -10.76
C THR A 220 9.27 -16.18 -11.96
N PRO A 221 8.90 -16.98 -12.98
CA PRO A 221 7.97 -16.51 -13.98
C PRO A 221 6.61 -16.20 -13.33
N ASP A 222 5.83 -15.35 -13.99
CA ASP A 222 4.42 -15.20 -13.66
C ASP A 222 3.69 -16.51 -13.97
N ARG A 223 3.11 -17.11 -12.93
CA ARG A 223 2.58 -18.47 -12.93
C ARG A 223 1.40 -18.64 -13.89
N ALA A 224 0.49 -17.67 -13.91
CA ALA A 224 -0.67 -17.69 -14.79
C ALA A 224 -0.27 -17.55 -16.27
N LEU A 225 0.72 -16.69 -16.55
CA LEU A 225 1.24 -16.50 -17.91
C LEU A 225 2.03 -17.73 -18.40
N LEU A 226 2.86 -18.33 -17.53
CA LEU A 226 3.56 -19.58 -17.84
C LEU A 226 2.57 -20.73 -18.09
N SER A 227 1.61 -20.92 -17.19
CA SER A 227 0.52 -21.91 -17.31
C SER A 227 -0.25 -21.75 -18.63
N THR A 228 -0.61 -20.52 -18.99
CA THR A 228 -1.28 -20.22 -20.28
C THR A 228 -0.42 -20.65 -21.47
N LEU A 229 0.88 -20.30 -21.45
CA LEU A 229 1.82 -20.61 -22.52
C LEU A 229 2.00 -22.11 -22.71
N VAL A 230 2.28 -22.82 -21.61
CA VAL A 230 2.50 -24.28 -21.58
C VAL A 230 1.26 -25.03 -22.02
N ASN A 231 0.08 -24.67 -21.51
CA ASN A 231 -1.19 -25.26 -21.94
C ASN A 231 -1.41 -25.10 -23.45
N GLY A 232 -1.08 -23.94 -24.01
CA GLY A 232 -1.26 -23.70 -25.44
C GLY A 232 -0.37 -24.58 -26.33
N ILE A 233 0.69 -25.19 -25.77
CA ILE A 233 1.59 -26.14 -26.43
C ILE A 233 1.10 -27.58 -26.19
N VAL A 234 0.88 -27.97 -24.93
CA VAL A 234 0.59 -29.37 -24.57
C VAL A 234 -0.86 -29.78 -24.81
N ALA A 235 -1.80 -28.83 -24.75
CA ALA A 235 -3.24 -29.05 -24.86
C ALA A 235 -3.87 -27.99 -25.77
N PRO A 236 -3.45 -27.93 -27.06
CA PRO A 236 -3.97 -26.95 -28.00
C PRO A 236 -5.48 -27.15 -28.19
N SER A 237 -6.23 -26.05 -28.20
CA SER A 237 -7.67 -26.11 -28.47
C SER A 237 -7.91 -26.62 -29.90
N ARG A 238 -8.66 -27.71 -30.04
CA ARG A 238 -9.07 -28.27 -31.32
C ARG A 238 -10.60 -28.27 -31.41
N LEU A 239 -11.12 -27.84 -32.55
CA LEU A 239 -12.56 -27.77 -32.79
C LEU A 239 -13.18 -29.16 -32.65
N GLY A 240 -14.24 -29.28 -31.85
CA GLY A 240 -14.95 -30.55 -31.63
C GLY A 240 -14.25 -31.54 -30.68
N GLU A 241 -13.06 -31.24 -30.16
CA GLU A 241 -12.43 -32.04 -29.10
C GLU A 241 -12.74 -31.43 -27.73
N MET A 242 -13.28 -32.25 -26.83
CA MET A 242 -13.61 -31.85 -25.47
C MET A 242 -12.44 -32.10 -24.51
N PRO A 243 -11.91 -31.09 -23.80
CA PRO A 243 -10.93 -31.30 -22.75
C PRO A 243 -11.49 -32.10 -21.57
N ALA A 244 -10.64 -32.79 -20.80
CA ALA A 244 -11.07 -33.45 -19.56
C ALA A 244 -11.52 -32.45 -18.48
N ALA A 245 -10.85 -31.29 -18.42
CA ALA A 245 -11.19 -30.19 -17.54
C ALA A 245 -11.05 -28.85 -18.27
N VAL A 246 -11.90 -27.90 -17.89
CA VAL A 246 -12.02 -26.58 -18.52
C VAL A 246 -11.92 -25.47 -17.49
N GLN A 247 -11.48 -24.30 -17.95
CA GLN A 247 -11.47 -23.06 -17.20
C GLN A 247 -11.99 -21.93 -18.09
N ARG A 248 -12.47 -20.85 -17.48
CA ARG A 248 -12.84 -19.63 -18.19
C ARG A 248 -11.65 -19.06 -18.99
N ASN A 249 -11.89 -18.42 -20.12
CA ASN A 249 -10.84 -17.67 -20.83
C ASN A 249 -10.38 -16.44 -20.00
N GLY A 250 -9.06 -16.31 -19.81
CA GLY A 250 -8.37 -15.24 -19.07
C GLY A 250 -8.72 -13.81 -19.51
N THR A 251 -9.07 -13.67 -20.79
CA THR A 251 -9.28 -12.39 -21.45
C THR A 251 -10.72 -11.90 -21.41
N ILE A 252 -11.65 -12.71 -20.89
CA ILE A 252 -13.06 -12.32 -20.78
C ILE A 252 -13.19 -11.07 -19.90
N ARG A 253 -13.91 -10.09 -20.43
CA ARG A 253 -14.41 -8.91 -19.73
C ARG A 253 -15.91 -8.84 -19.96
N GLN A 254 -16.67 -8.64 -18.89
CA GLN A 254 -18.11 -8.42 -18.98
C GLN A 254 -18.37 -6.93 -19.08
N GLU A 255 -19.23 -6.54 -20.02
CA GLU A 255 -19.61 -5.16 -20.29
C GLU A 255 -21.10 -5.09 -20.60
N GLY A 256 -21.89 -4.63 -19.63
CA GLY A 256 -23.35 -4.70 -19.70
C GLY A 256 -23.84 -6.13 -19.92
N GLY A 257 -24.75 -6.32 -20.87
CA GLY A 257 -25.29 -7.64 -21.26
C GLY A 257 -24.40 -8.44 -22.22
N HIS A 258 -23.10 -8.13 -22.33
CA HIS A 258 -22.19 -8.83 -23.24
C HIS A 258 -20.89 -9.23 -22.55
N ILE A 259 -20.22 -10.23 -23.11
CA ILE A 259 -18.82 -10.53 -22.82
C ILE A 259 -17.95 -10.22 -24.02
N ARG A 260 -16.74 -9.69 -23.77
CA ARG A 260 -15.67 -9.54 -24.77
C ARG A 260 -14.45 -10.35 -24.38
N PHE A 261 -13.85 -11.01 -25.36
CA PHE A 261 -12.67 -11.84 -25.12
C PHE A 261 -11.81 -11.99 -26.38
N GLN A 262 -10.57 -12.45 -26.19
CA GLN A 262 -9.68 -12.79 -27.28
C GLN A 262 -9.94 -14.22 -27.75
N HIS A 263 -10.20 -14.35 -29.04
CA HIS A 263 -10.36 -15.59 -29.77
C HIS A 263 -9.18 -15.76 -30.74
N VAL A 264 -8.63 -16.97 -30.81
CA VAL A 264 -7.51 -17.31 -31.69
C VAL A 264 -7.99 -18.29 -32.76
N ALA A 265 -7.92 -17.89 -34.03
CA ALA A 265 -8.16 -18.78 -35.17
C ALA A 265 -7.15 -18.50 -36.28
N ASP A 266 -6.66 -19.54 -36.94
CA ASP A 266 -5.66 -19.46 -38.01
C ASP A 266 -4.41 -18.65 -37.63
N GLY A 267 -3.95 -18.78 -36.38
CA GLY A 267 -2.83 -18.01 -35.82
C GLY A 267 -3.11 -16.51 -35.63
N ARG A 268 -4.35 -16.05 -35.85
CA ARG A 268 -4.75 -14.64 -35.70
C ARG A 268 -5.62 -14.44 -34.47
N ARG A 269 -5.31 -13.39 -33.71
CA ARG A 269 -6.13 -12.92 -32.58
C ARG A 269 -7.21 -11.98 -33.05
N ARG A 270 -8.44 -12.23 -32.63
CA ARG A 270 -9.58 -11.33 -32.83
C ARG A 270 -10.27 -11.12 -31.49
N THR A 271 -10.75 -9.90 -31.27
CA THR A 271 -11.65 -9.66 -30.15
C THR A 271 -13.07 -9.99 -30.60
N LEU A 272 -13.72 -10.92 -29.93
CA LEU A 272 -15.13 -11.24 -30.15
C LEU A 272 -15.97 -10.66 -29.02
N ALA A 273 -17.23 -10.37 -29.34
CA ALA A 273 -18.26 -9.99 -28.38
C ALA A 273 -19.43 -10.96 -28.53
N VAL A 274 -19.95 -11.46 -27.41
CA VAL A 274 -21.08 -12.39 -27.36
C VAL A 274 -22.07 -11.89 -26.32
N GLU A 275 -23.36 -11.98 -26.62
CA GLU A 275 -24.43 -11.65 -25.69
C GLU A 275 -24.42 -12.61 -24.49
N LEU A 276 -24.55 -12.07 -23.29
CA LEU A 276 -24.55 -12.83 -22.05
C LEU A 276 -25.98 -13.27 -21.74
N ASN A 277 -26.34 -14.48 -22.16
CA ASN A 277 -27.59 -15.13 -21.78
C ASN A 277 -27.44 -15.94 -20.48
N ASP A 278 -28.55 -16.44 -19.93
CA ASP A 278 -28.58 -17.17 -18.66
C ASP A 278 -27.71 -18.43 -18.67
N GLN A 279 -27.67 -19.15 -19.79
CA GLN A 279 -26.86 -20.36 -19.95
C GLN A 279 -25.36 -20.06 -19.87
N LEU A 280 -24.91 -19.05 -20.61
CA LEU A 280 -23.53 -18.58 -20.58
C LEU A 280 -23.17 -17.98 -19.22
N ALA A 281 -24.07 -17.23 -18.58
CA ALA A 281 -23.89 -16.74 -17.23
C ALA A 281 -23.69 -17.90 -16.23
N GLY A 282 -24.48 -18.97 -16.34
CA GLY A 282 -24.32 -20.19 -15.54
C GLY A 282 -22.94 -20.83 -15.71
N VAL A 283 -22.46 -20.96 -16.95
CA VAL A 283 -21.11 -21.47 -17.26
C VAL A 283 -20.02 -20.62 -16.61
N LEU A 284 -20.14 -19.29 -16.72
CA LEU A 284 -19.13 -18.36 -16.17
C LEU A 284 -19.13 -18.34 -14.63
N ARG A 285 -20.29 -18.49 -13.99
CA ARG A 285 -20.43 -18.57 -12.53
C ARG A 285 -19.77 -19.83 -11.97
N LEU A 286 -20.06 -21.00 -12.57
CA LEU A 286 -19.48 -22.28 -12.12
C LEU A 286 -17.96 -22.31 -12.27
N THR A 287 -17.41 -21.64 -13.28
CA THR A 287 -15.96 -21.59 -13.54
C THR A 287 -15.26 -20.37 -12.94
N ALA A 288 -15.92 -19.62 -12.04
CA ALA A 288 -15.42 -18.35 -11.52
C ALA A 288 -14.19 -18.50 -10.61
N LEU A 289 -14.10 -19.60 -9.85
CA LEU A 289 -13.04 -19.85 -8.87
C LEU A 289 -11.87 -20.68 -9.41
N GLY A 290 -12.01 -21.25 -10.60
CA GLY A 290 -10.94 -22.03 -11.19
C GLY A 290 -11.42 -23.09 -12.18
N PRO A 291 -10.51 -24.03 -12.52
CA PRO A 291 -10.80 -25.11 -13.45
C PRO A 291 -11.77 -26.15 -12.86
N LEU A 292 -12.59 -26.74 -13.73
CA LEU A 292 -13.53 -27.82 -13.39
C LEU A 292 -13.45 -28.97 -14.39
N PRO A 293 -13.63 -30.24 -13.96
CA PRO A 293 -13.86 -31.36 -14.86
C PRO A 293 -15.09 -31.11 -15.74
N VAL A 294 -15.02 -31.45 -17.02
CA VAL A 294 -16.14 -31.25 -17.95
C VAL A 294 -17.37 -32.05 -17.53
N GLU A 295 -17.17 -33.28 -17.04
CA GLU A 295 -18.25 -34.13 -16.54
C GLU A 295 -19.02 -33.43 -15.40
N GLN A 296 -18.29 -32.89 -14.42
CA GLN A 296 -18.88 -32.17 -13.29
C GLN A 296 -19.57 -30.88 -13.72
N LEU A 297 -18.95 -30.09 -14.60
CA LEU A 297 -19.56 -28.88 -15.15
C LEU A 297 -20.86 -29.22 -15.92
N THR A 298 -20.84 -30.29 -16.71
CA THR A 298 -22.01 -30.75 -17.48
C THR A 298 -23.13 -31.18 -16.56
N ALA A 299 -22.85 -32.01 -15.55
CA ALA A 299 -23.83 -32.47 -14.58
C ALA A 299 -24.46 -31.29 -13.81
N GLU A 300 -23.64 -30.32 -13.43
CA GLU A 300 -24.12 -29.15 -12.67
C GLU A 300 -24.96 -28.20 -13.54
N LEU A 301 -24.61 -28.02 -14.81
CA LEU A 301 -25.44 -27.28 -15.76
C LEU A 301 -26.76 -28.01 -16.05
N GLY A 302 -26.72 -29.34 -16.19
CA GLY A 302 -27.91 -30.18 -16.37
C GLY A 302 -28.88 -30.04 -15.19
N ARG A 303 -28.37 -30.13 -13.96
CA ARG A 303 -29.12 -29.89 -12.73
C ARG A 303 -29.72 -28.49 -12.70
N ARG A 304 -28.90 -27.47 -12.94
CA ARG A 304 -29.28 -26.05 -12.81
C ARG A 304 -30.35 -25.63 -13.82
N PHE A 305 -30.25 -26.09 -15.05
CA PHE A 305 -31.19 -25.73 -16.12
C PHE A 305 -32.31 -26.75 -16.30
N ALA A 306 -32.33 -27.82 -15.51
CA ALA A 306 -33.26 -28.95 -15.64
C ALA A 306 -33.32 -29.50 -17.07
N VAL A 307 -32.15 -29.68 -17.69
CA VAL A 307 -32.00 -30.22 -19.05
C VAL A 307 -31.29 -31.58 -19.02
N ALA A 308 -31.43 -32.36 -20.09
CA ALA A 308 -30.71 -33.61 -20.23
C ALA A 308 -29.18 -33.38 -20.31
N ASP A 309 -28.38 -34.34 -19.83
CA ASP A 309 -26.92 -34.26 -19.87
C ASP A 309 -26.37 -34.02 -21.28
N SER A 310 -27.02 -34.58 -22.30
CA SER A 310 -26.66 -34.38 -23.70
C SER A 310 -26.85 -32.93 -24.17
N ASP A 311 -27.77 -32.18 -23.58
CA ASP A 311 -28.02 -30.76 -23.89
C ASP A 311 -27.00 -29.88 -23.15
N ALA A 312 -26.74 -30.17 -21.88
CA ALA A 312 -25.70 -29.50 -21.09
C ALA A 312 -24.31 -29.72 -21.70
N GLN A 313 -24.01 -30.93 -22.18
CA GLN A 313 -22.74 -31.25 -22.85
C GLN A 313 -22.58 -30.44 -24.14
N ARG A 314 -23.66 -30.25 -24.91
CA ARG A 314 -23.64 -29.37 -26.10
C ARG A 314 -23.36 -27.93 -25.74
N LEU A 315 -23.88 -27.43 -24.62
CA LEU A 315 -23.57 -26.08 -24.13
C LEU A 315 -22.10 -25.92 -23.77
N VAL A 316 -21.52 -26.89 -23.05
CA VAL A 316 -20.08 -26.87 -22.72
C VAL A 316 -19.23 -26.96 -23.99
N ALA A 317 -19.61 -27.82 -24.93
CA ALA A 317 -18.92 -27.97 -26.21
C ALA A 317 -18.93 -26.66 -27.00
N ALA A 318 -20.09 -26.01 -27.11
CA ALA A 318 -20.21 -24.71 -27.77
C ALA A 318 -19.34 -23.63 -27.09
N ALA A 319 -19.25 -23.63 -25.76
CA ALA A 319 -18.41 -22.69 -25.03
C ALA A 319 -16.90 -22.96 -25.23
N VAL A 320 -16.49 -24.23 -25.38
CA VAL A 320 -15.12 -24.63 -25.72
C VAL A 320 -14.79 -24.25 -27.16
N ASP A 321 -15.66 -24.58 -28.11
CA ASP A 321 -15.50 -24.26 -29.54
C ASP A 321 -15.42 -22.74 -29.76
N ALA A 322 -16.22 -21.96 -29.01
CA ALA A 322 -16.17 -20.50 -29.01
C ALA A 322 -14.96 -19.91 -28.25
N GLN A 323 -14.14 -20.74 -27.58
CA GLN A 323 -13.02 -20.33 -26.73
C GLN A 323 -13.40 -19.41 -25.56
N ILE A 324 -14.66 -19.50 -25.12
CA ILE A 324 -15.12 -18.92 -23.85
C ILE A 324 -14.56 -19.75 -22.69
N LEU A 325 -14.59 -21.08 -22.87
CA LEU A 325 -13.88 -22.04 -22.03
C LEU A 325 -12.62 -22.51 -22.77
N LEU A 326 -11.58 -22.77 -21.99
CA LEU A 326 -10.29 -23.27 -22.45
C LEU A 326 -9.93 -24.50 -21.63
N ALA A 327 -9.08 -25.38 -22.17
CA ALA A 327 -8.49 -26.45 -21.39
C ALA A 327 -7.84 -25.91 -20.09
N ALA A 328 -8.07 -26.61 -18.98
CA ALA A 328 -7.52 -26.30 -17.66
C ALA A 328 -5.98 -26.25 -17.66
N PRO A 329 -5.35 -25.56 -16.67
CA PRO A 329 -3.92 -25.70 -16.36
C PRO A 329 -3.50 -27.15 -16.22
N VAL A 330 -2.47 -27.55 -16.96
CA VAL A 330 -1.75 -28.81 -16.69
C VAL A 330 -0.76 -28.65 -15.54
N LEU A 331 -0.46 -27.41 -15.16
CA LEU A 331 0.44 -27.07 -14.07
C LEU A 331 -0.36 -26.77 -12.82
N ASP A 332 0.14 -27.24 -11.68
CA ASP A 332 -0.25 -26.68 -10.38
C ASP A 332 0.34 -25.27 -10.26
N GLU A 333 -0.53 -24.27 -10.32
CA GLU A 333 -0.14 -22.87 -10.24
C GLU A 333 0.33 -22.45 -8.83
N GLN A 334 0.04 -23.23 -7.78
CA GLN A 334 0.52 -23.03 -6.42
C GLN A 334 1.83 -23.74 -6.09
N ALA A 335 2.31 -24.64 -6.95
CA ALA A 335 3.55 -25.39 -6.76
C ALA A 335 4.73 -24.48 -6.36
N ALA A 336 5.61 -24.97 -5.48
CA ALA A 336 6.73 -24.16 -4.97
C ALA A 336 7.60 -23.57 -6.11
N ASP A 337 7.84 -24.36 -7.16
CA ASP A 337 8.45 -23.93 -8.42
C ASP A 337 7.66 -24.54 -9.60
N PRO A 338 7.07 -23.72 -10.50
CA PRO A 338 6.28 -24.25 -11.61
C PRO A 338 7.14 -24.77 -12.79
N LEU A 339 8.44 -24.47 -12.84
CA LEU A 339 9.29 -24.79 -14.00
C LEU A 339 9.54 -26.29 -14.19
N PRO A 340 9.84 -27.09 -13.14
CA PRO A 340 9.98 -28.54 -13.29
C PRO A 340 8.69 -29.21 -13.79
N GLY A 341 7.53 -28.72 -13.34
CA GLY A 341 6.23 -29.19 -13.83
C GLY A 341 6.02 -28.86 -15.31
N ALA A 342 6.40 -27.65 -15.73
CA ALA A 342 6.35 -27.23 -17.13
C ALA A 342 7.27 -28.04 -18.03
N GLU A 343 8.52 -28.27 -17.61
CA GLU A 343 9.47 -29.11 -18.34
C GLU A 343 8.92 -30.53 -18.52
N LYS A 344 8.44 -31.14 -17.43
CA LYS A 344 7.86 -32.49 -17.47
C LYS A 344 6.64 -32.56 -18.41
N ALA A 345 5.74 -31.58 -18.35
CA ALA A 345 4.56 -31.55 -19.20
C ALA A 345 4.91 -31.41 -20.70
N LEU A 346 5.97 -30.66 -21.03
CA LEU A 346 6.41 -30.45 -22.40
C LEU A 346 7.22 -31.62 -22.96
N ALA A 347 7.98 -32.33 -22.13
CA ALA A 347 8.93 -33.34 -22.57
C ALA A 347 8.31 -34.49 -23.38
N GLU A 348 7.04 -34.82 -23.13
CA GLU A 348 6.33 -35.91 -23.81
C GLU A 348 6.01 -35.62 -25.28
N HIS A 349 5.76 -34.35 -25.62
CA HIS A 349 5.27 -33.95 -26.95
C HIS A 349 6.17 -32.93 -27.68
N HIS A 350 6.94 -32.14 -26.92
CA HIS A 350 7.75 -31.02 -27.39
C HIS A 350 9.08 -30.93 -26.61
N PRO A 351 10.02 -31.88 -26.80
CA PRO A 351 11.29 -31.91 -26.08
C PRO A 351 12.13 -30.63 -26.26
N GLU A 352 12.01 -29.95 -27.41
CA GLU A 352 12.62 -28.66 -27.68
C GLU A 352 12.04 -27.53 -26.81
N ALA A 353 10.74 -27.55 -26.55
CA ALA A 353 10.09 -26.60 -25.65
C ALA A 353 10.47 -26.89 -24.19
N ALA A 354 10.56 -28.16 -23.81
CA ALA A 354 11.05 -28.57 -22.49
C ALA A 354 12.49 -28.08 -22.24
N ALA A 355 13.40 -28.27 -23.22
CA ALA A 355 14.76 -27.75 -23.15
C ALA A 355 14.80 -26.20 -23.06
N THR A 356 13.87 -25.52 -23.74
CA THR A 356 13.74 -24.06 -23.65
C THR A 356 13.29 -23.61 -22.26
N VAL A 357 12.36 -24.33 -21.62
CA VAL A 357 11.94 -24.06 -20.23
C VAL A 357 13.08 -24.34 -19.24
N ALA A 358 13.86 -25.40 -19.43
CA ALA A 358 15.05 -25.65 -18.62
C ALA A 358 16.10 -24.52 -18.76
N ALA A 359 16.28 -23.98 -19.97
CA ALA A 359 17.14 -22.83 -20.20
C ALA A 359 16.60 -21.55 -19.52
N VAL A 360 15.28 -21.35 -19.50
CA VAL A 360 14.63 -20.28 -18.72
C VAL A 360 14.97 -20.42 -17.23
N ALA A 361 14.88 -21.63 -16.66
CA ALA A 361 15.23 -21.87 -15.25
C ALA A 361 16.70 -21.49 -14.97
N ALA A 362 17.63 -21.95 -15.81
CA ALA A 362 19.04 -21.60 -15.69
C ALA A 362 19.30 -20.09 -15.81
N ASP A 363 18.59 -19.40 -16.71
CA ASP A 363 18.70 -17.95 -16.86
C ASP A 363 18.15 -17.17 -15.66
N LEU A 364 17.07 -17.64 -15.03
CA LEU A 364 16.54 -17.05 -13.79
C LEU A 364 17.53 -17.22 -12.62
N ASP A 365 18.17 -18.38 -12.51
CA ASP A 365 19.21 -18.64 -11.52
C ASP A 365 20.46 -17.77 -11.73
N LEU A 366 20.90 -17.61 -12.98
CA LEU A 366 21.97 -16.69 -13.34
C LEU A 366 21.57 -15.26 -12.97
N MET A 367 20.36 -14.83 -13.32
CA MET A 367 19.87 -13.51 -12.94
C MET A 367 19.90 -13.29 -11.43
N ALA A 368 19.59 -14.31 -10.63
CA ALA A 368 19.60 -14.20 -9.18
C ALA A 368 20.99 -13.86 -8.61
N ARG A 369 22.08 -14.24 -9.29
CA ARG A 369 23.44 -14.15 -8.74
C ARG A 369 24.37 -13.18 -9.49
N ASP A 370 24.08 -12.90 -10.75
CA ASP A 370 25.00 -12.20 -11.66
C ASP A 370 24.93 -10.65 -11.52
N SER A 371 25.93 -10.02 -12.13
CA SER A 371 26.07 -8.60 -12.41
C SER A 371 24.93 -8.00 -13.24
N VAL A 372 24.91 -6.67 -13.33
CA VAL A 372 23.94 -5.92 -14.13
C VAL A 372 23.98 -6.33 -15.62
N SER A 373 25.18 -6.53 -16.19
CA SER A 373 25.35 -6.96 -17.59
C SER A 373 24.86 -8.38 -17.81
N GLY A 374 25.20 -9.31 -16.91
CA GLY A 374 24.75 -10.69 -16.97
C GLY A 374 23.21 -10.79 -16.91
N ARG A 375 22.59 -10.04 -16.00
CA ARG A 375 21.12 -9.92 -15.93
C ARG A 375 20.49 -9.38 -17.21
N ARG A 376 21.09 -8.39 -17.88
CA ARG A 376 20.61 -7.89 -19.18
C ARG A 376 20.73 -8.94 -20.29
N ALA A 377 21.82 -9.72 -20.28
CA ALA A 377 22.01 -10.79 -21.24
C ALA A 377 20.98 -11.91 -21.04
N ALA A 378 20.76 -12.34 -19.79
CA ALA A 378 19.73 -13.31 -19.44
C ALA A 378 18.32 -12.82 -19.80
N LEU A 379 17.97 -11.55 -19.55
CA LEU A 379 16.69 -10.98 -20.00
C LEU A 379 16.52 -10.99 -21.52
N THR A 380 17.60 -10.83 -22.29
CA THR A 380 17.56 -10.95 -23.74
C THR A 380 17.31 -12.39 -24.17
N ARG A 381 17.97 -13.37 -23.52
CA ARG A 381 17.74 -14.80 -23.77
C ARG A 381 16.33 -15.24 -23.38
N LEU A 382 15.81 -14.76 -22.24
CA LEU A 382 14.42 -14.98 -21.83
C LEU A 382 13.41 -14.47 -22.86
N ARG A 383 13.68 -13.32 -23.52
CA ARG A 383 12.82 -12.84 -24.61
C ARG A 383 12.89 -13.71 -25.85
N ALA A 384 14.06 -14.27 -26.15
CA ALA A 384 14.21 -15.22 -27.25
C ALA A 384 13.49 -16.54 -26.94
N ALA A 385 13.61 -17.05 -25.72
CA ALA A 385 12.86 -18.21 -25.23
C ALA A 385 11.35 -17.96 -25.25
N GLU A 386 10.88 -16.78 -24.81
CA GLU A 386 9.49 -16.35 -24.93
C GLU A 386 9.02 -16.40 -26.39
N ALA A 387 9.81 -15.86 -27.34
CA ALA A 387 9.46 -15.88 -28.76
C ALA A 387 9.35 -17.32 -29.29
N ALA A 388 10.34 -18.18 -29.01
CA ALA A 388 10.35 -19.57 -29.44
C ALA A 388 9.17 -20.37 -28.88
N LEU A 389 8.85 -20.21 -27.59
CA LEU A 389 7.69 -20.86 -26.98
C LEU A 389 6.36 -20.33 -27.56
N ASN A 390 6.29 -19.03 -27.87
CA ASN A 390 5.10 -18.42 -28.47
C ASN A 390 4.86 -18.87 -29.92
N GLU A 391 5.89 -19.29 -30.66
CA GLU A 391 5.74 -19.88 -32.00
C GLU A 391 5.06 -21.25 -31.94
N LEU A 392 5.29 -22.01 -30.86
CA LEU A 392 4.68 -23.33 -30.64
C LEU A 392 3.30 -23.24 -29.98
N SER A 393 3.05 -22.20 -29.20
CA SER A 393 1.84 -22.08 -28.39
C SER A 393 0.67 -21.51 -29.18
N THR A 394 -0.46 -22.22 -29.15
CA THR A 394 -1.76 -21.67 -29.60
C THR A 394 -2.27 -20.53 -28.71
N ARG A 395 -1.64 -20.32 -27.55
CA ARG A 395 -2.01 -19.29 -26.56
C ARG A 395 -0.78 -18.46 -26.16
N PRO A 396 -0.26 -17.61 -27.06
CA PRO A 396 0.95 -16.88 -26.77
C PRO A 396 0.81 -15.98 -25.54
N ALA A 397 1.83 -15.93 -24.69
CA ALA A 397 1.85 -15.10 -23.49
C ALA A 397 3.20 -14.40 -23.35
N LYS A 398 3.17 -13.24 -22.69
CA LYS A 398 4.41 -12.55 -22.33
C LYS A 398 4.96 -13.18 -21.06
N LEU A 399 6.18 -13.70 -21.07
CA LEU A 399 6.79 -14.33 -19.92
C LEU A 399 7.31 -13.25 -18.97
N GLN A 400 6.43 -12.75 -18.10
CA GLN A 400 6.80 -11.80 -17.07
C GLN A 400 7.59 -12.51 -15.97
N VAL A 401 8.62 -11.85 -15.44
CA VAL A 401 9.43 -12.35 -14.32
C VAL A 401 9.20 -11.49 -13.09
N ASN A 402 8.97 -12.16 -11.96
CA ASN A 402 8.84 -11.55 -10.64
C ASN A 402 10.12 -11.83 -9.84
N GLU A 403 10.51 -10.90 -8.97
CA GLU A 403 11.67 -11.06 -8.09
C GLU A 403 11.27 -10.65 -6.67
N ASP A 404 11.55 -11.53 -5.72
CA ASP A 404 11.55 -11.24 -4.29
C ASP A 404 13.00 -11.28 -3.79
N TYR A 405 13.34 -10.33 -2.92
CA TYR A 405 14.65 -10.28 -2.29
C TYR A 405 14.51 -10.61 -0.81
N LEU A 406 15.18 -11.66 -0.38
CA LEU A 406 14.91 -12.35 0.87
C LEU A 406 16.13 -12.30 1.78
N LEU A 407 15.93 -12.03 3.06
CA LEU A 407 16.94 -12.17 4.10
C LEU A 407 16.79 -13.52 4.77
N GLU A 408 17.91 -14.10 5.19
CA GLU A 408 17.89 -15.22 6.13
C GLU A 408 17.17 -14.83 7.45
N PRO A 409 16.56 -15.78 8.15
CA PRO A 409 15.94 -15.55 9.44
C PRO A 409 16.92 -14.94 10.46
N GLY A 410 16.41 -14.08 11.32
CA GLY A 410 17.19 -13.42 12.37
C GLY A 410 16.49 -13.41 13.73
N THR A 411 17.03 -12.64 14.66
CA THR A 411 16.42 -12.39 15.97
C THR A 411 16.26 -10.90 16.20
N VAL A 412 15.22 -10.52 16.94
CA VAL A 412 14.90 -9.13 17.29
C VAL A 412 14.63 -8.99 18.78
N SER A 413 15.22 -7.96 19.39
CA SER A 413 15.03 -7.62 20.79
C SER A 413 13.97 -6.54 20.96
N PRO A 414 13.07 -6.69 21.95
CA PRO A 414 12.13 -5.65 22.34
C PRO A 414 12.78 -4.55 23.22
N GLU A 415 14.08 -4.65 23.52
CA GLU A 415 14.82 -3.67 24.33
C GLU A 415 14.63 -2.24 23.78
N GLY A 416 14.28 -1.31 24.67
CA GLY A 416 14.00 0.09 24.32
C GLY A 416 12.62 0.35 23.71
N TYR A 417 11.81 -0.69 23.46
CA TYR A 417 10.51 -0.57 22.78
C TYR A 417 9.36 -1.32 23.45
N ARG A 418 9.55 -1.93 24.64
CA ARG A 418 8.47 -2.69 25.31
C ARG A 418 7.21 -1.86 25.51
N GLN A 419 7.34 -0.65 26.05
CA GLN A 419 6.19 0.24 26.25
C GLN A 419 5.51 0.58 24.92
N ALA A 420 6.29 0.87 23.87
CA ALA A 420 5.76 1.16 22.54
C ALA A 420 5.01 -0.05 21.93
N LEU A 421 5.48 -1.27 22.17
CA LEU A 421 4.78 -2.50 21.74
C LEU A 421 3.47 -2.70 22.54
N GLU A 422 3.46 -2.44 23.84
CA GLU A 422 2.24 -2.49 24.65
C GLU A 422 1.21 -1.44 24.20
N ASP A 423 1.65 -0.21 23.98
CA ASP A 423 0.81 0.87 23.46
C ASP A 423 0.31 0.56 22.05
N LEU A 424 1.13 -0.08 21.21
CA LEU A 424 0.73 -0.51 19.88
C LEU A 424 -0.42 -1.53 19.93
N GLY A 425 -0.49 -2.39 20.95
CA GLY A 425 -1.63 -3.30 21.17
C GLY A 425 -2.94 -2.55 21.45
N LYS A 426 -2.90 -1.50 22.27
CA LYS A 426 -4.05 -0.61 22.53
C LYS A 426 -4.45 0.16 21.27
N VAL A 427 -3.46 0.60 20.49
CA VAL A 427 -3.67 1.22 19.18
C VAL A 427 -4.28 0.24 18.20
N ALA A 428 -3.86 -1.03 18.16
CA ALA A 428 -4.46 -2.06 17.30
C ALA A 428 -5.95 -2.26 17.62
N ALA A 429 -6.31 -2.30 18.92
CA ALA A 429 -7.71 -2.35 19.35
C ALA A 429 -8.52 -1.14 18.83
N PHE A 430 -7.95 0.07 18.94
CA PHE A 430 -8.56 1.28 18.42
C PHE A 430 -8.67 1.29 16.90
N GLN A 431 -7.65 0.84 16.16
CA GLN A 431 -7.69 0.70 14.71
C GLN A 431 -8.81 -0.27 14.28
N GLY A 432 -9.03 -1.35 15.05
CA GLY A 432 -10.14 -2.28 14.83
C GLY A 432 -11.53 -1.65 14.89
N LEU A 433 -11.71 -0.51 15.58
CA LEU A 433 -12.95 0.27 15.52
C LEU A 433 -13.25 0.76 14.09
N PHE A 434 -12.21 1.03 13.29
CA PHE A 434 -12.27 1.54 11.91
C PHE A 434 -12.09 0.42 10.86
N ASP A 435 -12.26 -0.84 11.25
CA ASP A 435 -12.28 -1.97 10.32
C ASP A 435 -13.50 -1.87 9.37
N ARG A 436 -13.22 -1.73 8.08
CA ARG A 436 -14.24 -1.59 7.03
C ARG A 436 -15.17 -2.80 6.95
N HIS A 437 -14.71 -4.00 7.31
CA HIS A 437 -15.53 -5.20 7.23
C HIS A 437 -16.69 -5.22 8.23
N HIS A 438 -16.67 -4.39 9.28
CA HIS A 438 -17.83 -4.24 10.17
C HIS A 438 -19.07 -3.74 9.40
N GLU A 439 -18.91 -2.69 8.60
CA GLU A 439 -20.00 -2.13 7.80
C GLU A 439 -20.44 -3.13 6.72
N ILE A 440 -19.48 -3.75 6.04
CA ILE A 440 -19.73 -4.73 5.00
C ILE A 440 -20.52 -5.93 5.53
N ARG A 441 -20.17 -6.50 6.70
CA ARG A 441 -20.90 -7.63 7.29
C ARG A 441 -22.34 -7.26 7.66
N ALA A 442 -22.55 -6.08 8.24
CA ALA A 442 -23.88 -5.58 8.56
C ALA A 442 -24.74 -5.37 7.30
N LEU A 443 -24.17 -4.73 6.28
CA LEU A 443 -24.83 -4.50 5.00
C LEU A 443 -25.10 -5.80 4.26
N LEU A 444 -24.18 -6.77 4.29
CA LEU A 444 -24.32 -8.08 3.66
C LEU A 444 -25.44 -8.88 4.32
N THR A 445 -25.46 -8.95 5.65
CA THR A 445 -26.54 -9.62 6.41
C THR A 445 -27.89 -9.02 6.02
N ARG A 446 -27.99 -7.68 6.03
CA ARG A 446 -29.24 -7.01 5.67
C ARG A 446 -29.64 -7.21 4.21
N ALA A 447 -28.68 -7.11 3.29
CA ALA A 447 -28.92 -7.32 1.86
C ALA A 447 -29.39 -8.75 1.57
N PHE A 448 -28.84 -9.74 2.28
CA PHE A 448 -29.27 -11.13 2.21
C PHE A 448 -30.70 -11.28 2.72
N THR A 449 -31.01 -10.81 3.93
CA THR A 449 -32.34 -10.98 4.54
C THR A 449 -33.43 -10.21 3.79
N ASP A 450 -33.14 -9.02 3.25
CA ASP A 450 -34.08 -8.25 2.41
C ASP A 450 -34.50 -9.04 1.17
N ARG A 451 -33.57 -9.82 0.62
CA ARG A 451 -33.74 -10.50 -0.67
C ARG A 451 -34.28 -11.92 -0.53
N PHE A 452 -33.79 -12.67 0.43
CA PHE A 452 -34.05 -14.11 0.57
C PHE A 452 -34.89 -14.45 1.81
N GLY A 453 -35.04 -13.52 2.75
CA GLY A 453 -35.72 -13.74 4.03
C GLY A 453 -34.80 -14.21 5.15
N ALA A 454 -35.28 -14.12 6.39
CA ALA A 454 -34.56 -14.63 7.56
C ALA A 454 -34.57 -16.16 7.60
N GLY A 455 -33.48 -16.79 8.06
CA GLY A 455 -33.33 -18.25 8.05
C GLY A 455 -33.07 -18.86 6.67
N ALA A 456 -32.94 -18.05 5.61
CA ALA A 456 -32.74 -18.56 4.26
C ALA A 456 -31.34 -19.15 4.07
N GLU A 457 -31.28 -20.11 3.15
CA GLU A 457 -30.08 -20.77 2.70
C GLU A 457 -30.06 -20.76 1.17
N ILE A 458 -28.96 -20.34 0.57
CA ILE A 458 -28.82 -20.20 -0.88
C ILE A 458 -27.48 -20.76 -1.36
N ASP A 459 -27.43 -21.24 -2.61
CA ASP A 459 -26.20 -21.61 -3.27
C ASP A 459 -25.32 -20.35 -3.47
N LEU A 460 -24.10 -20.35 -2.91
CA LEU A 460 -23.26 -19.15 -2.86
C LEU A 460 -22.89 -18.66 -4.27
N LEU A 461 -22.51 -19.57 -5.17
CA LEU A 461 -22.09 -19.24 -6.53
C LEU A 461 -23.18 -18.52 -7.34
N ASP A 462 -24.44 -18.76 -7.01
CA ASP A 462 -25.59 -18.27 -7.77
C ASP A 462 -25.88 -16.80 -7.50
N HIS A 463 -25.49 -16.32 -6.32
CA HIS A 463 -25.87 -15.02 -5.81
C HIS A 463 -24.70 -14.14 -5.40
N ALA A 464 -23.46 -14.67 -5.40
CA ALA A 464 -22.29 -13.96 -4.90
C ALA A 464 -22.02 -12.63 -5.60
N GLU A 465 -22.04 -12.59 -6.95
CA GLU A 465 -21.76 -11.36 -7.71
C GLU A 465 -22.77 -10.27 -7.38
N GLU A 466 -24.06 -10.62 -7.39
CA GLU A 466 -25.15 -9.68 -7.14
C GLU A 466 -25.15 -9.16 -5.70
N LEU A 467 -24.81 -10.02 -4.72
CA LEU A 467 -24.64 -9.62 -3.32
C LEU A 467 -23.43 -8.69 -3.14
N VAL A 468 -22.28 -9.01 -3.76
CA VAL A 468 -21.08 -8.16 -3.70
C VAL A 468 -21.37 -6.78 -4.29
N ASP A 469 -22.00 -6.71 -5.46
CA ASP A 469 -22.34 -5.44 -6.11
C ASP A 469 -23.35 -4.63 -5.30
N LEU A 470 -24.38 -5.28 -4.74
CA LEU A 470 -25.37 -4.62 -3.88
C LEU A 470 -24.73 -4.05 -2.61
N VAL A 471 -23.89 -4.83 -1.93
CA VAL A 471 -23.20 -4.38 -0.71
C VAL A 471 -22.26 -3.22 -1.01
N ARG A 472 -21.48 -3.28 -2.09
CA ARG A 472 -20.61 -2.17 -2.50
C ARG A 472 -21.40 -0.91 -2.84
N THR A 473 -22.54 -1.06 -3.52
CA THR A 473 -23.41 0.07 -3.83
C THR A 473 -23.95 0.73 -2.55
N ARG A 474 -24.43 -0.08 -1.59
CA ARG A 474 -24.89 0.41 -0.29
C ARG A 474 -23.77 1.05 0.52
N GLU A 475 -22.58 0.47 0.49
CA GLU A 475 -21.39 0.97 1.19
C GLU A 475 -20.94 2.34 0.65
N LEU A 476 -20.88 2.52 -0.67
CA LEU A 476 -20.53 3.81 -1.29
C LEU A 476 -21.55 4.92 -0.99
N ALA A 477 -22.81 4.55 -0.72
CA ALA A 477 -23.88 5.45 -0.32
C ALA A 477 -24.13 5.47 1.19
N LEU A 478 -23.23 4.88 2.00
CA LEU A 478 -23.42 4.75 3.44
C LEU A 478 -23.27 6.12 4.13
N THR A 479 -24.32 6.49 4.84
CA THR A 479 -24.45 7.66 5.69
C THR A 479 -25.16 7.22 6.97
N ARG A 480 -25.27 8.11 7.96
CA ARG A 480 -26.06 7.78 9.16
C ARG A 480 -27.53 7.48 8.83
N ALA A 481 -28.13 8.23 7.91
CA ALA A 481 -29.53 8.03 7.51
C ALA A 481 -29.71 6.71 6.74
N THR A 482 -28.84 6.43 5.78
CA THR A 482 -28.91 5.17 5.02
C THR A 482 -28.49 3.96 5.85
N ALA A 483 -27.70 4.12 6.91
CA ALA A 483 -27.39 3.07 7.87
C ALA A 483 -28.61 2.61 8.68
N GLU A 484 -29.55 3.50 8.99
CA GLU A 484 -30.81 3.14 9.66
C GLU A 484 -31.73 2.35 8.70
N GLN A 485 -31.68 2.67 7.40
CA GLN A 485 -32.49 2.00 6.38
C GLN A 485 -31.90 0.63 5.95
N TRP A 486 -30.59 0.56 5.72
CA TRP A 486 -29.90 -0.60 5.15
C TRP A 486 -29.10 -1.41 6.19
N GLY A 487 -29.17 -1.02 7.46
CA GLY A 487 -28.55 -1.75 8.55
C GLY A 487 -29.44 -2.85 9.13
N PRO A 488 -28.86 -3.69 10.01
CA PRO A 488 -29.62 -4.62 10.84
C PRO A 488 -30.60 -3.87 11.77
N ALA A 489 -31.70 -4.53 12.13
CA ALA A 489 -32.77 -3.94 12.94
C ALA A 489 -32.34 -3.61 14.39
N ASP A 490 -31.23 -4.19 14.85
CA ASP A 490 -30.67 -3.96 16.19
C ASP A 490 -30.01 -2.57 16.36
N GLY A 491 -29.94 -1.75 15.30
CA GLY A 491 -29.34 -0.42 15.32
C GLY A 491 -27.82 -0.39 15.47
N SER A 492 -27.15 -1.55 15.34
CA SER A 492 -25.70 -1.68 15.52
C SER A 492 -24.90 -0.85 14.51
N LEU A 493 -25.32 -0.80 13.23
CA LEU A 493 -24.60 -0.07 12.19
C LEU A 493 -24.64 1.47 12.40
N PRO A 494 -25.80 2.11 12.65
CA PRO A 494 -25.84 3.52 13.08
C PRO A 494 -25.00 3.80 14.34
N GLU A 495 -25.01 2.89 15.31
CA GLU A 495 -24.22 3.00 16.54
C GLU A 495 -22.70 2.94 16.28
N LEU A 496 -22.24 2.05 15.38
CA LEU A 496 -20.86 2.00 14.93
C LEU A 496 -20.42 3.33 14.31
N LEU A 497 -21.22 3.87 13.37
CA LEU A 497 -20.94 5.15 12.73
C LEU A 497 -20.89 6.29 13.73
N ARG A 498 -21.81 6.31 14.71
CA ARG A 498 -21.82 7.30 15.79
C ARG A 498 -20.55 7.22 16.64
N ARG A 499 -20.09 6.02 16.98
CA ARG A 499 -18.85 5.80 17.76
C ARG A 499 -17.61 6.24 17.00
N ARG A 500 -17.49 5.88 15.71
CA ARG A 500 -16.41 6.36 14.84
C ARG A 500 -16.39 7.88 14.77
N ALA A 501 -17.55 8.49 14.54
CA ALA A 501 -17.67 9.95 14.51
C ALA A 501 -17.29 10.59 15.85
N ALA A 502 -17.70 10.01 16.98
CA ALA A 502 -17.34 10.49 18.32
C ALA A 502 -15.82 10.40 18.58
N ALA A 503 -15.20 9.27 18.21
CA ALA A 503 -13.76 9.09 18.33
C ALA A 503 -12.99 10.11 17.48
N ILE A 504 -13.36 10.28 16.21
CA ILE A 504 -12.74 11.29 15.34
C ILE A 504 -12.98 12.70 15.88
N ALA A 505 -14.18 13.02 16.35
CA ALA A 505 -14.50 14.34 16.91
C ALA A 505 -13.65 14.65 18.14
N ALA A 506 -13.44 13.66 19.03
CA ALA A 506 -12.58 13.79 20.19
C ALA A 506 -11.11 14.06 19.80
N LEU A 507 -10.57 13.33 18.82
CA LEU A 507 -9.22 13.55 18.30
C LEU A 507 -9.10 14.93 17.62
N ALA A 508 -10.07 15.29 16.80
CA ALA A 508 -10.12 16.59 16.12
C ALA A 508 -10.21 17.75 17.12
N ALA A 509 -10.95 17.59 18.23
CA ALA A 509 -11.02 18.58 19.29
C ALA A 509 -9.66 18.78 19.98
N ARG A 510 -8.92 17.68 20.26
CA ARG A 510 -7.54 17.77 20.78
C ARG A 510 -6.60 18.47 19.81
N ILE A 511 -6.68 18.13 18.51
CA ILE A 511 -5.88 18.77 17.47
C ILE A 511 -6.16 20.28 17.39
N ARG A 512 -7.43 20.69 17.42
CA ARG A 512 -7.81 22.12 17.40
C ARG A 512 -7.33 22.87 18.64
N THR A 513 -7.47 22.26 19.83
CA THR A 513 -7.11 22.87 21.11
C THR A 513 -5.60 23.10 21.24
N ALA A 514 -4.79 22.24 20.61
CA ALA A 514 -3.34 22.35 20.62
C ALA A 514 -2.80 23.56 19.83
N GLY A 515 -3.62 24.18 18.98
CA GLY A 515 -3.27 25.39 18.24
C GLY A 515 -2.00 25.23 17.40
N GLU A 516 -0.92 25.91 17.82
CA GLU A 516 0.36 25.93 17.12
C GLU A 516 1.36 24.85 17.56
N ALA A 517 0.98 23.96 18.48
CA ALA A 517 1.85 22.87 18.92
C ALA A 517 2.30 22.00 17.73
N THR A 518 3.48 21.42 17.83
CA THR A 518 4.01 20.49 16.81
C THR A 518 3.54 19.05 17.03
N GLU A 519 3.08 18.71 18.24
CA GLU A 519 2.66 17.38 18.66
C GLU A 519 1.42 17.46 19.58
N VAL A 520 0.52 16.49 19.41
CA VAL A 520 -0.69 16.27 20.21
C VAL A 520 -0.64 14.85 20.73
N THR A 521 -0.67 14.69 22.06
CA THR A 521 -0.64 13.39 22.71
C THR A 521 -2.04 12.96 23.14
N VAL A 522 -2.31 11.67 22.97
CA VAL A 522 -3.50 10.96 23.44
C VAL A 522 -3.10 9.79 24.30
N GLU A 523 -3.84 9.54 25.37
CA GLU A 523 -3.58 8.42 26.26
C GLU A 523 -3.97 7.11 25.54
N PRO A 524 -3.08 6.09 25.50
CA PRO A 524 -3.40 4.81 24.87
C PRO A 524 -4.67 4.15 25.42
N GLU A 525 -4.94 4.31 26.71
CA GLU A 525 -6.13 3.81 27.39
C GLU A 525 -7.41 4.48 26.88
N LEU A 526 -7.35 5.78 26.57
CA LEU A 526 -8.48 6.48 25.99
C LEU A 526 -8.82 5.94 24.60
N LEU A 527 -7.81 5.66 23.77
CA LEU A 527 -8.04 5.05 22.45
C LEU A 527 -8.67 3.67 22.58
N ALA A 528 -8.15 2.83 23.48
CA ALA A 528 -8.72 1.52 23.75
C ALA A 528 -10.18 1.63 24.25
N SER A 529 -10.50 2.66 25.04
CA SER A 529 -11.86 2.89 25.55
C SER A 529 -12.89 3.18 24.44
N PHE A 530 -12.48 3.83 23.34
CA PHE A 530 -13.36 4.03 22.18
C PHE A 530 -13.76 2.70 21.53
N ALA A 531 -12.86 1.71 21.53
CA ALA A 531 -13.12 0.38 20.99
C ALA A 531 -13.90 -0.53 21.97
N ALA A 532 -13.82 -0.28 23.28
CA ALA A 532 -14.44 -1.15 24.29
C ALA A 532 -15.98 -1.26 24.14
N GLY A 533 -16.64 -0.21 23.65
CA GLY A 533 -18.08 -0.19 23.44
C GLY A 533 -18.53 -0.64 22.05
N LEU A 534 -17.69 -1.33 21.28
CA LEU A 534 -18.08 -1.87 19.98
C LEU A 534 -19.31 -2.80 20.14
N PRO A 535 -20.39 -2.62 19.34
CA PRO A 535 -21.57 -3.49 19.38
C PRO A 535 -21.20 -4.97 19.24
N GLU A 536 -21.93 -5.85 19.93
CA GLU A 536 -21.64 -7.29 20.00
C GLU A 536 -21.53 -7.95 18.63
N ARG A 537 -22.35 -7.52 17.66
CA ARG A 537 -22.30 -7.98 16.26
C ARG A 537 -20.92 -7.83 15.61
N PHE A 538 -20.19 -6.77 15.96
CA PHE A 538 -18.89 -6.46 15.39
C PHE A 538 -17.74 -7.03 16.22
N ARG A 539 -18.04 -7.67 17.36
CA ARG A 539 -17.06 -8.41 18.12
C ARG A 539 -16.87 -9.76 17.44
N LEU A 540 -15.81 -9.84 16.65
CA LEU A 540 -15.42 -11.08 15.99
C LEU A 540 -14.98 -12.11 17.04
N THR A 541 -15.30 -13.37 16.76
CA THR A 541 -14.77 -14.52 17.51
C THR A 541 -13.24 -14.57 17.42
N ALA A 542 -12.69 -14.18 16.26
CA ALA A 542 -11.27 -13.99 16.02
C ALA A 542 -11.01 -12.73 15.19
N ALA A 543 -9.99 -11.96 15.58
CA ALA A 543 -9.48 -10.84 14.79
C ALA A 543 -7.94 -10.79 14.89
N SER A 544 -7.30 -10.49 13.78
CA SER A 544 -5.84 -10.29 13.72
C SER A 544 -5.57 -9.08 12.84
N TYR A 545 -4.68 -8.18 13.27
CA TYR A 545 -4.30 -7.00 12.49
C TYR A 545 -2.80 -6.99 12.24
N GLY A 546 -2.40 -6.76 10.99
CA GLY A 546 -1.01 -6.56 10.59
C GLY A 546 -0.64 -5.08 10.59
N LEU A 547 0.20 -4.65 11.53
CA LEU A 547 0.65 -3.27 11.69
C LEU A 547 2.05 -3.09 11.10
N LEU A 548 2.17 -2.15 10.17
CA LEU A 548 3.45 -1.73 9.61
C LEU A 548 4.00 -0.56 10.41
N VAL A 549 5.15 -0.74 11.03
CA VAL A 549 5.75 0.27 11.93
C VAL A 549 7.20 0.56 11.59
N GLN A 550 7.61 1.83 11.79
CA GLN A 550 9.00 2.25 11.70
C GLN A 550 9.48 2.77 13.06
N PRO A 551 10.50 2.15 13.66
CA PRO A 551 11.05 2.58 14.94
C PRO A 551 11.91 3.84 14.78
N VAL A 552 11.75 4.78 15.71
CA VAL A 552 12.53 6.02 15.78
C VAL A 552 12.52 6.54 17.22
N ASP A 553 13.70 6.78 17.80
CA ASP A 553 13.86 7.40 19.13
C ASP A 553 12.98 6.78 20.24
N GLY A 554 12.92 5.44 20.30
CA GLY A 554 12.11 4.70 21.29
C GLY A 554 10.60 4.63 20.95
N ARG A 555 10.17 5.25 19.86
CA ARG A 555 8.77 5.28 19.41
C ARG A 555 8.54 4.40 18.18
N LEU A 556 7.29 3.98 17.97
CA LEU A 556 6.85 3.26 16.77
C LEU A 556 5.96 4.15 15.91
N VAL A 557 6.38 4.43 14.67
CA VAL A 557 5.58 5.19 13.71
C VAL A 557 4.70 4.25 12.91
N LEU A 558 3.38 4.36 13.09
CA LEU A 558 2.41 3.52 12.41
C LEU A 558 2.22 4.00 10.95
N ASN A 559 2.58 3.15 10.00
CA ASN A 559 2.43 3.42 8.57
C ASN A 559 1.09 2.97 8.01
N ALA A 560 0.63 1.80 8.45
CA ALA A 560 -0.62 1.20 7.99
C ALA A 560 -1.05 0.04 8.90
N CYS A 561 -2.35 -0.24 8.87
CA CYS A 561 -2.97 -1.39 9.50
C CYS A 561 -3.75 -2.18 8.43
N TYR A 562 -3.43 -3.46 8.28
CA TYR A 562 -4.05 -4.39 7.32
C TYR A 562 -4.69 -5.56 8.07
N ALA A 563 -5.36 -6.43 7.32
CA ALA A 563 -5.73 -7.74 7.85
C ALA A 563 -4.47 -8.50 8.31
N GLY A 564 -4.60 -9.19 9.43
CA GLY A 564 -3.51 -9.96 10.06
C GLY A 564 -3.35 -11.35 9.44
N HIS A 565 -3.25 -12.37 10.31
CA HIS A 565 -3.18 -13.80 9.98
C HIS A 565 -2.15 -14.18 8.88
N GLY A 566 -1.11 -13.37 8.70
CA GLY A 566 -0.06 -13.59 7.70
C GLY A 566 -0.35 -13.07 6.29
N GLN A 567 -1.43 -12.32 6.03
CA GLN A 567 -1.81 -11.86 4.68
C GLN A 567 -0.68 -11.11 3.94
N LEU A 568 0.17 -10.38 4.66
CA LEU A 568 1.31 -9.65 4.09
C LEU A 568 2.63 -10.45 4.08
N ALA A 569 2.61 -11.65 4.64
CA ALA A 569 3.78 -12.47 4.98
C ALA A 569 3.81 -13.80 4.21
N THR A 570 2.65 -14.40 3.94
CA THR A 570 2.49 -15.78 3.41
C THR A 570 3.27 -16.05 2.12
N ARG A 571 3.31 -15.09 1.19
CA ARG A 571 4.04 -15.23 -0.08
C ARG A 571 5.54 -15.51 0.08
N PHE A 572 6.13 -15.14 1.22
CA PHE A 572 7.56 -15.31 1.50
C PHE A 572 7.89 -16.58 2.27
N LEU A 573 6.90 -17.22 2.90
CA LEU A 573 7.10 -18.31 3.85
C LEU A 573 7.77 -19.53 3.21
N GLY A 574 7.38 -19.90 1.98
CA GLY A 574 7.97 -21.04 1.30
C GLY A 574 9.48 -20.88 1.06
N ALA A 575 9.93 -19.65 0.82
CA ALA A 575 11.35 -19.37 0.68
C ALA A 575 12.07 -19.28 2.04
N GLN A 576 11.38 -18.82 3.09
CA GLN A 576 11.93 -18.72 4.44
C GLN A 576 12.06 -20.09 5.12
N ALA A 577 11.14 -21.01 4.85
CA ALA A 577 11.24 -22.40 5.27
C ALA A 577 12.51 -23.06 4.69
N ALA A 578 12.89 -22.74 3.45
CA ALA A 578 14.13 -23.22 2.85
C ALA A 578 15.40 -22.65 3.53
N PHE A 579 15.29 -21.56 4.30
CA PHE A 579 16.34 -21.04 5.17
C PHE A 579 16.24 -21.56 6.62
N GLY A 580 15.34 -22.50 6.90
CA GLY A 580 15.15 -23.09 8.23
C GLY A 580 14.24 -22.28 9.16
N SER A 581 13.45 -21.32 8.65
CA SER A 581 12.48 -20.59 9.49
C SER A 581 11.28 -21.44 9.88
N GLU A 582 10.84 -21.34 11.13
CA GLU A 582 9.60 -21.95 11.64
C GLU A 582 8.36 -21.04 11.50
N ALA A 583 8.50 -19.86 10.88
CA ALA A 583 7.41 -18.89 10.76
C ALA A 583 6.15 -19.47 10.09
N ALA A 584 6.30 -20.37 9.12
CA ALA A 584 5.17 -21.01 8.46
C ALA A 584 4.31 -21.84 9.42
N SER A 585 4.96 -22.71 10.20
CA SER A 585 4.31 -23.58 11.18
C SER A 585 3.59 -22.77 12.27
N ARG A 586 4.25 -21.71 12.79
CA ARG A 586 3.68 -20.85 13.83
C ARG A 586 2.48 -20.04 13.33
N ILE A 587 2.55 -19.52 12.10
CA ILE A 587 1.39 -18.84 11.48
C ILE A 587 0.23 -19.82 11.29
N ALA A 588 0.49 -21.03 10.79
CA ALA A 588 -0.54 -22.04 10.61
C ALA A 588 -1.22 -22.42 11.94
N GLU A 589 -0.43 -22.70 12.99
CA GLU A 589 -0.94 -23.00 14.33
C GLU A 589 -1.79 -21.86 14.90
N ARG A 590 -1.32 -20.63 14.75
CA ARG A 590 -2.03 -19.43 15.18
C ARG A 590 -3.36 -19.25 14.45
N ILE A 591 -3.40 -19.48 13.14
CA ILE A 591 -4.65 -19.46 12.36
C ILE A 591 -5.61 -20.52 12.89
N ARG A 592 -5.18 -21.77 13.08
CA ARG A 592 -6.04 -22.85 13.62
C ARG A 592 -6.57 -22.48 15.01
N ARG A 593 -5.70 -22.00 15.90
CA ARG A 593 -6.07 -21.60 17.27
C ARG A 593 -7.08 -20.46 17.29
N GLN A 594 -6.93 -19.48 16.40
CA GLN A 594 -7.83 -18.33 16.37
C GLN A 594 -9.15 -18.64 15.68
N TYR A 595 -9.07 -19.10 14.44
CA TYR A 595 -10.22 -19.23 13.55
C TYR A 595 -10.93 -20.58 13.66
N GLY A 596 -10.37 -21.55 14.40
CA GLY A 596 -10.98 -22.85 14.70
C GLY A 596 -11.37 -23.02 16.18
N ALA A 597 -11.28 -21.98 17.00
CA ALA A 597 -11.46 -22.06 18.46
C ALA A 597 -12.84 -22.57 18.91
N ASP A 598 -13.86 -22.39 18.08
CA ASP A 598 -15.24 -22.80 18.32
C ASP A 598 -15.63 -24.09 17.57
N GLY A 599 -14.63 -24.83 17.06
CA GLY A 599 -14.84 -26.12 16.40
C GLY A 599 -15.26 -26.04 14.94
N VAL A 600 -15.42 -24.85 14.36
CA VAL A 600 -15.71 -24.70 12.92
C VAL A 600 -14.48 -25.10 12.09
N ARG A 601 -14.72 -25.86 11.00
CA ARG A 601 -13.66 -26.28 10.07
C ARG A 601 -13.05 -25.08 9.35
N VAL A 602 -11.73 -24.96 9.39
CA VAL A 602 -10.99 -23.87 8.74
C VAL A 602 -10.28 -24.41 7.50
N LEU A 603 -10.65 -23.87 6.34
CA LEU A 603 -10.18 -24.28 5.02
C LEU A 603 -9.33 -23.17 4.40
N GLU A 604 -8.23 -23.53 3.74
CA GLU A 604 -7.46 -22.60 2.93
C GLU A 604 -7.95 -22.59 1.46
N ASP A 605 -8.22 -21.40 0.90
CA ASP A 605 -8.51 -21.25 -0.54
C ASP A 605 -7.28 -21.58 -1.39
N HIS A 606 -7.27 -22.66 -2.17
CA HIS A 606 -6.09 -23.06 -2.95
C HIS A 606 -5.99 -22.39 -4.34
N GLY A 607 -6.65 -21.25 -4.58
CA GLY A 607 -6.69 -20.60 -5.88
C GLY A 607 -5.61 -19.53 -6.11
N LEU A 608 -5.01 -19.51 -7.32
CA LEU A 608 -4.20 -18.37 -7.78
C LEU A 608 -5.09 -17.19 -8.23
N HIS A 609 -6.31 -17.48 -8.69
CA HIS A 609 -7.27 -16.50 -9.21
C HIS A 609 -6.67 -15.55 -10.25
N ARG A 610 -5.75 -16.08 -11.09
CA ARG A 610 -5.05 -15.37 -12.17
C ARG A 610 -4.18 -14.19 -11.74
N ALA A 611 -3.88 -14.08 -10.44
CA ALA A 611 -3.04 -13.03 -9.90
C ALA A 611 -1.84 -13.65 -9.22
N ASN A 612 -0.63 -13.49 -9.79
CA ASN A 612 0.60 -14.07 -9.24
C ASN A 612 0.89 -13.65 -7.79
N ILE A 613 0.32 -12.54 -7.34
CA ILE A 613 0.41 -12.06 -5.96
C ILE A 613 -0.40 -12.92 -4.95
N ASN A 614 -1.27 -13.82 -5.40
CA ASN A 614 -1.93 -14.84 -4.58
C ASN A 614 -1.07 -16.08 -4.33
N HIS A 615 0.07 -16.21 -5.03
CA HIS A 615 0.97 -17.34 -4.84
C HIS A 615 1.56 -17.36 -3.42
N ARG A 616 1.54 -18.54 -2.84
CA ARG A 616 2.06 -18.83 -1.50
C ARG A 616 2.26 -20.33 -1.33
N MET A 617 2.91 -20.73 -0.23
CA MET A 617 2.85 -22.12 0.21
C MET A 617 1.51 -22.40 0.91
N GLN A 618 1.03 -23.63 0.80
CA GLN A 618 -0.07 -24.11 1.63
C GLN A 618 0.35 -24.10 3.11
N LEU A 619 -0.54 -23.61 3.98
CA LEU A 619 -0.33 -23.52 5.42
C LEU A 619 -1.30 -24.40 6.21
N LEU A 620 -2.54 -24.56 5.74
CA LEU A 620 -3.55 -25.39 6.41
C LEU A 620 -3.64 -26.79 5.80
N ASP A 621 -4.01 -27.76 6.64
CA ASP A 621 -4.10 -29.17 6.25
C ASP A 621 -5.28 -29.43 5.31
N GLU A 622 -6.38 -28.70 5.50
CA GLU A 622 -7.56 -28.74 4.65
C GLU A 622 -7.61 -27.53 3.70
N THR A 623 -7.92 -27.80 2.44
CA THR A 623 -8.10 -26.77 1.40
C THR A 623 -9.50 -26.84 0.82
N ILE A 624 -9.92 -25.75 0.18
CA ILE A 624 -11.13 -25.73 -0.65
C ILE A 624 -10.74 -25.59 -2.12
N THR A 625 -11.22 -26.52 -2.94
CA THR A 625 -10.99 -26.58 -4.39
C THR A 625 -12.14 -25.95 -5.17
N PRO A 626 -11.96 -25.59 -6.46
CA PRO A 626 -13.06 -25.09 -7.30
C PRO A 626 -14.30 -26.01 -7.31
N GLN A 627 -14.11 -27.32 -7.19
CA GLN A 627 -15.15 -28.33 -7.14
C GLN A 627 -15.97 -28.24 -5.85
N ASP A 628 -15.30 -28.06 -4.71
CA ASP A 628 -15.95 -27.96 -3.40
C ASP A 628 -16.84 -26.72 -3.31
N TRP A 629 -16.39 -25.62 -3.92
CA TRP A 629 -17.14 -24.36 -3.96
C TRP A 629 -18.52 -24.46 -4.63
N ILE A 630 -18.75 -25.44 -5.51
CA ILE A 630 -20.06 -25.67 -6.14
C ILE A 630 -21.13 -26.00 -5.08
N GLY A 631 -20.74 -26.73 -4.03
CA GLY A 631 -21.65 -27.13 -2.96
C GLY A 631 -21.75 -26.14 -1.80
N VAL A 632 -20.99 -25.04 -1.82
CA VAL A 632 -20.99 -24.08 -0.71
C VAL A 632 -22.26 -23.26 -0.70
N ARG A 633 -22.92 -23.22 0.46
CA ARG A 633 -24.13 -22.46 0.69
C ARG A 633 -23.89 -21.33 1.68
N LEU A 634 -24.56 -20.20 1.45
CA LEU A 634 -24.60 -19.06 2.36
C LEU A 634 -25.88 -19.14 3.18
N VAL A 635 -25.74 -19.19 4.50
CA VAL A 635 -26.84 -19.45 5.44
C VAL A 635 -26.99 -18.27 6.39
N HIS A 636 -28.24 -17.86 6.65
CA HIS A 636 -28.56 -16.90 7.69
C HIS A 636 -29.05 -17.59 8.98
N ASP A 637 -28.34 -17.38 10.08
CA ASP A 637 -28.77 -17.74 11.43
C ASP A 637 -29.71 -16.64 11.96
N PRO A 638 -31.02 -16.92 12.14
CA PRO A 638 -31.98 -15.92 12.61
C PRO A 638 -31.85 -15.60 14.11
N GLU A 639 -31.23 -16.46 14.92
CA GLU A 639 -31.05 -16.21 16.35
C GLU A 639 -29.91 -15.22 16.60
N GLN A 640 -28.80 -15.40 15.90
CA GLN A 640 -27.64 -14.50 15.99
C GLN A 640 -27.72 -13.32 15.02
N ASP A 641 -28.63 -13.38 14.04
CA ASP A 641 -28.72 -12.49 12.87
C ASP A 641 -27.34 -12.39 12.19
N ARG A 642 -26.78 -13.53 11.80
CA ARG A 642 -25.43 -13.64 11.23
C ARG A 642 -25.43 -14.56 10.02
N LEU A 643 -24.54 -14.26 9.08
CA LEU A 643 -24.29 -15.12 7.93
C LEU A 643 -23.11 -16.05 8.18
N GLY A 644 -23.22 -17.27 7.67
CA GLY A 644 -22.17 -18.27 7.67
C GLY A 644 -22.13 -19.06 6.36
N LEU A 645 -21.03 -19.78 6.15
CA LEU A 645 -20.88 -20.72 5.06
C LEU A 645 -21.02 -22.14 5.60
N VAL A 646 -21.72 -22.97 4.84
CA VAL A 646 -21.76 -24.42 5.03
C VAL A 646 -21.31 -25.11 3.75
N ASP A 647 -20.72 -26.30 3.90
CA ASP A 647 -20.44 -27.18 2.76
C ASP A 647 -21.72 -27.86 2.23
N ARG A 648 -21.54 -28.75 1.25
CA ARG A 648 -22.63 -29.48 0.60
C ARG A 648 -23.42 -30.33 1.61
N GLU A 649 -22.74 -30.84 2.63
CA GLU A 649 -23.31 -31.67 3.68
C GLU A 649 -23.98 -30.84 4.79
N GLY A 650 -23.85 -29.51 4.75
CA GLY A 650 -24.40 -28.60 5.76
C GLY A 650 -23.47 -28.38 6.96
N THR A 651 -22.21 -28.78 6.85
CA THR A 651 -21.21 -28.57 7.91
C THR A 651 -20.71 -27.12 7.85
N PRO A 652 -20.65 -26.38 8.97
CA PRO A 652 -20.07 -25.05 9.01
C PRO A 652 -18.60 -25.03 8.60
N ILE A 653 -18.23 -24.09 7.73
CA ILE A 653 -16.86 -23.90 7.25
C ILE A 653 -16.43 -22.42 7.33
N ARG A 654 -15.12 -22.20 7.48
CA ARG A 654 -14.45 -20.90 7.34
C ARG A 654 -13.39 -20.98 6.29
N VAL A 655 -13.55 -20.23 5.21
CA VAL A 655 -12.55 -20.17 4.16
C VAL A 655 -11.62 -18.98 4.37
N MET A 656 -10.33 -19.25 4.52
CA MET A 656 -9.27 -18.26 4.68
C MET A 656 -8.59 -18.00 3.33
N SER A 657 -8.56 -16.73 2.93
CA SER A 657 -7.73 -16.29 1.79
C SER A 657 -6.38 -15.80 2.31
N LEU A 658 -5.38 -16.69 2.31
CA LEU A 658 -4.03 -16.37 2.76
C LEU A 658 -3.20 -15.69 1.66
N GLY A 659 -3.86 -15.23 0.58
CA GLY A 659 -3.28 -14.59 -0.60
C GLY A 659 -3.31 -13.05 -0.55
N MET A 660 -3.42 -12.43 -1.74
CA MET A 660 -3.27 -11.00 -2.00
C MET A 660 -4.09 -10.09 -1.08
N LYS A 661 -3.47 -8.99 -0.64
CA LYS A 661 -4.08 -7.89 0.14
C LYS A 661 -5.24 -7.09 -0.51
N TRP A 662 -5.66 -7.42 -1.73
CA TRP A 662 -6.66 -6.67 -2.50
C TRP A 662 -7.86 -7.57 -2.74
N ILE A 663 -8.60 -7.85 -1.66
CA ILE A 663 -9.74 -8.77 -1.71
C ILE A 663 -10.75 -8.42 -2.81
N GLU A 664 -10.80 -7.15 -3.22
CA GLU A 664 -11.74 -6.65 -4.19
C GLU A 664 -11.49 -7.12 -5.63
N LEU A 665 -10.32 -7.71 -5.92
CA LEU A 665 -10.01 -8.32 -7.22
C LEU A 665 -10.19 -9.85 -7.24
N GLN A 666 -10.55 -10.46 -6.11
CA GLN A 666 -10.86 -11.88 -6.05
C GLN A 666 -12.26 -12.15 -6.66
N PRO A 667 -12.55 -13.41 -7.04
CA PRO A 667 -13.90 -13.81 -7.43
C PRO A 667 -14.91 -13.56 -6.29
N ALA A 668 -16.14 -13.17 -6.65
CA ALA A 668 -17.16 -12.77 -5.68
C ALA A 668 -17.44 -13.78 -4.54
N PRO A 669 -17.48 -15.11 -4.77
CA PRO A 669 -17.67 -16.07 -3.68
C PRO A 669 -16.56 -16.01 -2.62
N LEU A 670 -15.30 -15.89 -3.07
CA LEU A 670 -14.15 -15.74 -2.17
C LEU A 670 -14.17 -14.36 -1.48
N THR A 671 -14.58 -13.30 -2.18
CA THR A 671 -14.79 -11.98 -1.56
C THR A 671 -15.79 -12.07 -0.40
N LEU A 672 -16.93 -12.77 -0.58
CA LEU A 672 -17.91 -12.95 0.49
C LEU A 672 -17.34 -13.73 1.67
N ALA A 673 -16.61 -14.83 1.43
CA ALA A 673 -15.97 -15.58 2.49
C ALA A 673 -15.00 -14.72 3.33
N VAL A 674 -14.19 -13.89 2.67
CA VAL A 674 -13.26 -12.98 3.35
C VAL A 674 -14.01 -11.87 4.10
N TRP A 675 -15.11 -11.35 3.56
CA TRP A 675 -15.94 -10.38 4.29
C TRP A 675 -16.51 -10.96 5.58
N LEU A 676 -16.94 -12.23 5.56
CA LEU A 676 -17.51 -12.92 6.72
C LEU A 676 -16.46 -13.16 7.81
N TYR A 677 -15.28 -13.64 7.44
CA TYR A 677 -14.34 -14.22 8.41
C TYR A 677 -13.05 -13.43 8.63
N ASP A 678 -12.70 -12.51 7.75
CA ASP A 678 -11.48 -11.73 7.87
C ASP A 678 -11.72 -10.33 8.44
N THR A 679 -10.65 -9.80 9.02
CA THR A 679 -10.48 -8.38 9.30
C THR A 679 -10.26 -7.59 8.00
N GLY A 680 -10.78 -6.37 7.95
CA GLY A 680 -10.63 -5.50 6.80
C GLY A 680 -9.42 -4.58 6.89
N ARG A 681 -9.09 -3.94 5.77
CA ARG A 681 -8.15 -2.82 5.77
C ARG A 681 -8.75 -1.67 6.59
N VAL A 682 -7.98 -1.17 7.54
CA VAL A 682 -8.39 -0.04 8.38
C VAL A 682 -8.17 1.28 7.65
N ALA A 683 -9.19 2.13 7.65
CA ALA A 683 -9.14 3.49 7.09
C ALA A 683 -9.28 4.52 8.22
N PHE A 684 -8.14 5.02 8.71
CA PHE A 684 -8.07 6.00 9.78
C PHE A 684 -7.28 7.24 9.32
N ASP A 685 -7.97 8.37 9.13
CA ASP A 685 -7.34 9.63 8.74
C ASP A 685 -8.01 10.89 9.36
N PRO A 686 -7.93 11.09 10.70
CA PRO A 686 -8.58 12.22 11.35
C PRO A 686 -8.05 13.58 10.88
N ILE A 687 -6.76 13.72 10.56
CA ILE A 687 -6.22 14.98 10.01
C ILE A 687 -6.80 15.27 8.62
N GLY A 688 -6.87 14.27 7.74
CA GLY A 688 -7.48 14.43 6.42
C GLY A 688 -8.94 14.84 6.48
N GLN A 689 -9.70 14.22 7.39
CA GLN A 689 -11.11 14.57 7.62
C GLN A 689 -11.28 15.97 8.23
N LEU A 690 -10.42 16.36 9.17
CA LEU A 690 -10.43 17.71 9.74
C LEU A 690 -10.13 18.76 8.66
N HIS A 691 -9.20 18.48 7.76
CA HIS A 691 -8.88 19.37 6.64
C HIS A 691 -10.04 19.49 5.65
N SER A 692 -10.67 18.37 5.26
CA SER A 692 -11.81 18.44 4.33
C SER A 692 -13.01 19.19 4.92
N GLN A 693 -13.25 19.07 6.23
CA GLN A 693 -14.30 19.83 6.94
C GLN A 693 -14.00 21.33 7.04
N ARG A 694 -12.73 21.73 6.91
CA ARG A 694 -12.35 23.14 6.94
C ARG A 694 -12.79 23.88 5.67
N GLY A 695 -13.01 23.17 4.55
CA GLY A 695 -13.47 23.76 3.27
C GLY A 695 -12.61 24.93 2.77
N ASP A 696 -13.18 25.75 1.90
CA ASP A 696 -12.57 26.99 1.37
C ASP A 696 -12.44 28.13 2.43
N LEU A 697 -12.67 27.83 3.72
CA LEU A 697 -12.69 28.84 4.80
C LEU A 697 -11.30 29.45 5.10
N VAL A 698 -10.25 28.99 4.42
CA VAL A 698 -8.92 29.61 4.42
C VAL A 698 -8.54 29.85 2.97
N GLU A 699 -8.81 31.05 2.45
CA GLU A 699 -8.41 31.45 1.10
C GLU A 699 -6.89 31.24 0.93
N GLY A 700 -6.52 30.37 -0.01
CA GLY A 700 -5.20 30.32 -0.65
C GLY A 700 -3.96 30.02 0.21
N ALA A 701 -4.05 29.88 1.54
CA ALA A 701 -2.88 29.71 2.41
C ALA A 701 -2.59 28.24 2.78
N THR A 702 -1.31 27.91 2.94
CA THR A 702 -0.88 26.59 3.43
C THR A 702 -1.35 26.34 4.87
N VAL A 703 -1.93 25.16 5.12
CA VAL A 703 -2.43 24.75 6.45
C VAL A 703 -1.56 23.66 7.04
N ARG A 704 -1.11 23.83 8.28
CA ARG A 704 -0.33 22.82 9.02
C ARG A 704 -1.16 22.07 10.07
N TYR A 705 -0.82 20.82 10.31
CA TYR A 705 -1.37 19.98 11.37
C TYR A 705 -0.25 19.32 12.20
N PRO A 706 -0.43 19.22 13.53
CA PRO A 706 0.55 18.60 14.42
C PRO A 706 0.66 17.10 14.20
N ARG A 707 1.72 16.51 14.77
CA ARG A 707 1.83 15.06 14.94
C ARG A 707 0.75 14.58 15.93
N LEU A 708 0.10 13.46 15.62
CA LEU A 708 -0.80 12.78 16.55
C LEU A 708 -0.09 11.56 17.13
N VAL A 709 0.06 11.53 18.45
CA VAL A 709 0.82 10.50 19.19
C VAL A 709 -0.07 9.86 20.24
N SER A 710 0.12 8.57 20.48
CA SER A 710 -0.52 7.80 21.54
C SER A 710 0.53 7.03 22.34
N GLY A 711 0.88 7.50 23.53
CA GLY A 711 2.02 6.97 24.29
C GLY A 711 3.29 7.02 23.43
N ASP A 712 3.96 5.89 23.25
CA ASP A 712 5.15 5.78 22.40
C ASP A 712 4.85 5.41 20.93
N VAL A 713 3.60 5.58 20.47
CA VAL A 713 3.18 5.30 19.09
C VAL A 713 2.79 6.58 18.35
N VAL A 714 3.43 6.86 17.21
CA VAL A 714 3.02 7.95 16.32
C VAL A 714 1.92 7.45 15.39
N LEU A 715 0.70 7.92 15.60
CA LEU A 715 -0.49 7.55 14.81
C LEU A 715 -0.55 8.27 13.47
N GLN A 716 -0.26 9.57 13.49
CA GLN A 716 -0.16 10.39 12.29
C GLN A 716 1.00 11.36 12.42
N ARG A 717 1.80 11.44 11.37
CA ARG A 717 2.90 12.39 11.23
C ARG A 717 2.36 13.82 11.04
N ARG A 718 3.20 14.84 11.28
CA ARG A 718 2.89 16.23 10.91
C ARG A 718 2.55 16.34 9.43
N ARG A 719 1.58 17.18 9.10
CA ARG A 719 1.14 17.39 7.72
C ARG A 719 1.00 18.86 7.37
N TRP A 720 1.22 19.15 6.10
CA TRP A 720 0.99 20.45 5.48
C TRP A 720 0.15 20.26 4.23
N TYR A 721 -0.94 20.98 4.14
CA TYR A 721 -1.80 21.06 2.95
C TYR A 721 -1.44 22.36 2.23
N PRO A 722 -0.69 22.31 1.12
CA PRO A 722 -0.16 23.51 0.48
C PRO A 722 -1.26 24.36 -0.14
N GLY A 723 -1.17 25.68 0.03
CA GLY A 723 -2.06 26.66 -0.60
C GLY A 723 -1.52 27.16 -1.95
N GLU A 724 -2.08 28.28 -2.42
CA GLU A 724 -1.56 29.07 -3.56
C GLU A 724 -0.19 29.68 -3.27
N ASP A 725 0.14 29.84 -2.00
CA ASP A 725 1.43 30.36 -1.52
C ASP A 725 2.61 29.37 -1.67
N LEU A 726 2.37 28.12 -2.12
CA LEU A 726 3.43 27.17 -2.44
C LEU A 726 4.22 27.62 -3.69
N PRO A 727 5.54 27.84 -3.60
CA PRO A 727 6.35 28.24 -4.75
C PRO A 727 6.44 27.15 -5.84
N GLY A 728 6.55 27.58 -7.11
CA GLY A 728 6.76 26.68 -8.25
C GLY A 728 5.56 25.82 -8.63
N ARG A 729 4.33 26.33 -8.42
CA ARG A 729 3.10 25.68 -8.92
C ARG A 729 3.11 25.63 -10.45
N PRO A 730 2.51 24.59 -11.06
CA PRO A 730 2.37 24.52 -12.52
C PRO A 730 1.64 25.76 -13.07
N GLY A 731 2.20 26.40 -14.10
CA GLY A 731 1.58 27.57 -14.75
C GLY A 731 2.10 28.94 -14.28
N THR A 732 2.98 29.01 -13.28
CA THR A 732 3.77 30.22 -13.00
C THR A 732 4.98 30.30 -13.95
N GLU A 733 5.45 31.50 -14.30
CA GLU A 733 6.65 31.68 -15.15
C GLU A 733 7.85 30.91 -14.59
N GLU A 734 8.77 30.46 -15.46
CA GLU A 734 10.00 29.78 -15.04
C GLU A 734 10.85 30.73 -14.18
N GLU A 735 10.72 30.60 -12.85
CA GLU A 735 11.57 31.30 -11.91
C GLU A 735 13.03 30.84 -12.07
N ASP A 736 13.95 31.79 -11.89
CA ASP A 736 15.37 31.51 -11.66
C ASP A 736 15.55 30.45 -10.54
N GLU A 737 16.47 29.49 -10.72
CA GLU A 737 16.65 28.35 -9.81
C GLU A 737 17.02 28.82 -8.37
N ALA A 738 17.77 29.92 -8.25
CA ALA A 738 18.07 30.52 -6.95
C ALA A 738 16.82 31.16 -6.34
N ALA A 739 16.04 31.91 -7.12
CA ALA A 739 14.79 32.51 -6.69
C ALA A 739 13.80 31.45 -6.17
N GLN A 740 13.65 30.33 -6.88
CA GLN A 740 12.78 29.23 -6.47
C GLN A 740 13.22 28.62 -5.12
N LEU A 741 14.52 28.41 -4.91
CA LEU A 741 15.06 27.91 -3.65
C LEU A 741 14.84 28.87 -2.48
N ILE A 742 15.03 30.18 -2.72
CA ILE A 742 14.79 31.22 -1.72
C ILE A 742 13.30 31.27 -1.37
N ALA A 743 12.42 31.25 -2.37
CA ALA A 743 10.98 31.25 -2.18
C ALA A 743 10.54 30.01 -1.39
N THR A 744 11.03 28.83 -1.76
CA THR A 744 10.75 27.57 -1.06
C THR A 744 11.23 27.62 0.40
N THR A 745 12.45 28.13 0.64
CA THR A 745 13.00 28.25 2.00
C THR A 745 12.23 29.24 2.85
N ARG A 746 11.76 30.35 2.27
CA ARG A 746 10.86 31.30 2.94
C ARG A 746 9.53 30.65 3.27
N TRP A 747 8.88 30.00 2.31
CA TRP A 747 7.62 29.28 2.53
C TRP A 747 7.76 28.25 3.66
N ARG A 748 8.87 27.51 3.69
CA ARG A 748 9.19 26.59 4.79
C ARG A 748 9.31 27.30 6.13
N ALA A 749 10.00 28.44 6.18
CA ALA A 749 10.17 29.23 7.41
C ALA A 749 8.83 29.76 7.92
N THR A 750 7.95 30.23 7.02
CA THR A 750 6.60 30.70 7.34
C THR A 750 5.73 29.59 7.93
N HIS A 751 5.78 28.38 7.36
CA HIS A 751 4.87 27.28 7.71
C HIS A 751 5.48 26.20 8.60
N ASP A 752 6.70 26.43 9.08
CA ASP A 752 7.50 25.47 9.87
C ASP A 752 7.61 24.09 9.20
N VAL A 753 7.88 24.08 7.88
CA VAL A 753 8.01 22.85 7.09
C VAL A 753 9.46 22.36 7.14
N PRO A 754 9.70 21.08 7.51
CA PRO A 754 11.05 20.53 7.58
C PRO A 754 11.70 20.44 6.20
N GLU A 755 13.02 20.22 6.17
CA GLU A 755 13.74 19.96 4.91
C GLU A 755 13.21 18.69 4.23
N GLU A 756 12.91 17.66 5.00
CA GLU A 756 12.57 16.35 4.48
C GLU A 756 11.07 16.08 4.62
N VAL A 757 10.39 15.94 3.48
CA VAL A 757 8.96 15.68 3.41
C VAL A 757 8.64 14.54 2.45
N VAL A 758 7.47 13.94 2.62
CA VAL A 758 6.88 12.98 1.70
C VAL A 758 5.59 13.57 1.15
N MET A 759 5.58 13.81 -0.15
CA MET A 759 4.37 14.22 -0.87
C MET A 759 3.44 13.02 -1.07
N LYS A 760 2.19 13.16 -0.65
CA LYS A 760 1.14 12.14 -0.70
C LYS A 760 -0.17 12.74 -1.23
N THR A 761 -1.04 11.88 -1.73
CA THR A 761 -2.42 12.21 -2.12
C THR A 761 -3.36 11.52 -1.12
N PRO A 762 -4.46 12.16 -0.68
CA PRO A 762 -5.42 11.55 0.24
C PRO A 762 -5.89 10.17 -0.21
N LEU A 763 -6.06 9.27 0.76
CA LEU A 763 -6.59 7.93 0.53
C LEU A 763 -8.12 7.97 0.47
N GLY A 764 -8.69 8.52 -0.60
CA GLY A 764 -10.11 8.41 -0.90
C GLY A 764 -10.37 7.27 -1.89
N MET A 765 -11.47 6.53 -1.72
CA MET A 765 -12.18 6.01 -2.90
C MET A 765 -12.74 7.22 -3.65
N PRO A 766 -12.86 7.20 -4.99
CA PRO A 766 -13.52 8.29 -5.70
C PRO A 766 -14.89 8.53 -5.05
N SER A 767 -15.21 9.81 -4.79
CA SER A 767 -16.54 10.19 -4.35
C SER A 767 -17.57 9.65 -5.35
N SER A 768 -18.77 9.37 -4.86
CA SER A 768 -19.93 8.81 -5.56
C SER A 768 -20.39 9.57 -6.83
N GLN A 769 -19.64 10.58 -7.29
CA GLN A 769 -20.02 11.50 -8.35
C GLN A 769 -19.63 11.08 -9.77
N VAL A 770 -19.02 9.91 -9.98
CA VAL A 770 -18.80 9.38 -11.34
C VAL A 770 -19.40 7.98 -11.44
N ILE A 771 -20.74 7.92 -11.40
CA ILE A 771 -21.48 6.74 -11.87
C ILE A 771 -21.34 6.71 -13.39
N SER A 772 -20.26 6.08 -13.88
CA SER A 772 -20.14 5.69 -15.28
C SER A 772 -20.71 4.28 -15.48
N ASP A 773 -21.22 3.99 -16.67
CA ASP A 773 -21.84 2.72 -17.09
C ASP A 773 -20.97 1.45 -16.93
N ASP A 774 -19.66 1.58 -16.64
CA ASP A 774 -18.69 0.46 -16.57
C ASP A 774 -18.80 -0.46 -15.33
N GLY A 775 -19.81 -0.31 -14.47
CA GLY A 775 -19.94 -1.07 -13.22
C GLY A 775 -18.81 -0.85 -12.21
N VAL A 776 -18.93 -1.44 -11.02
CA VAL A 776 -18.03 -1.21 -9.87
C VAL A 776 -16.61 -1.76 -10.10
N ALA A 777 -16.48 -2.89 -10.80
CA ALA A 777 -15.18 -3.51 -11.13
C ALA A 777 -14.35 -2.67 -12.13
N GLY A 778 -15.00 -2.05 -13.11
CA GLY A 778 -14.37 -1.13 -14.07
C GLY A 778 -13.87 0.15 -13.39
N GLN A 779 -14.65 0.69 -12.45
CA GLN A 779 -14.26 1.83 -11.63
C GLN A 779 -13.06 1.51 -10.72
N LEU A 780 -13.05 0.35 -10.06
CA LEU A 780 -11.93 -0.09 -9.22
C LEU A 780 -10.63 -0.24 -10.04
N THR A 781 -10.72 -0.81 -11.24
CA THR A 781 -9.56 -0.94 -12.14
C THR A 781 -9.00 0.43 -12.54
N ARG A 782 -9.87 1.40 -12.85
CA ARG A 782 -9.46 2.79 -13.13
C ARG A 782 -8.85 3.46 -11.90
N TYR A 783 -9.44 3.27 -10.73
CA TYR A 783 -8.92 3.77 -9.46
C TYR A 783 -7.50 3.23 -9.19
N LEU A 784 -7.28 1.92 -9.32
CA LEU A 784 -5.96 1.32 -9.15
C LEU A 784 -4.93 1.87 -10.15
N ARG A 785 -5.35 2.12 -11.40
CA ARG A 785 -4.49 2.78 -12.41
C ARG A 785 -4.17 4.23 -12.05
N ALA A 786 -5.14 5.03 -11.61
CA ALA A 786 -4.92 6.40 -11.16
C ALA A 786 -3.95 6.44 -9.97
N ARG A 787 -4.20 5.60 -8.95
CA ARG A 787 -3.38 5.47 -7.75
C ARG A 787 -1.94 5.04 -8.04
N SER A 788 -1.69 4.34 -9.16
CA SER A 788 -0.33 4.01 -9.58
C SER A 788 0.53 5.23 -9.89
N LYS A 789 -0.08 6.36 -10.30
CA LYS A 789 0.57 7.64 -10.60
C LYS A 789 0.81 8.49 -9.34
N GLU A 790 0.04 8.28 -8.28
CA GLU A 790 0.02 9.08 -7.04
C GLU A 790 0.83 8.47 -5.89
N LYS A 791 1.74 7.53 -6.19
CA LYS A 791 2.59 6.88 -5.19
C LYS A 791 3.35 7.91 -4.33
N PRO A 792 3.50 7.73 -3.00
CA PRO A 792 4.25 8.67 -2.17
C PRO A 792 5.65 9.01 -2.74
N GLN A 793 6.04 10.27 -2.66
CA GLN A 793 7.31 10.78 -3.19
C GLN A 793 8.06 11.57 -2.10
N TYR A 794 9.23 11.08 -1.70
CA TYR A 794 10.12 11.83 -0.83
C TYR A 794 10.73 13.03 -1.57
N LEU A 795 10.89 14.13 -0.85
CA LEU A 795 11.50 15.37 -1.29
C LEU A 795 12.39 15.90 -0.17
N ASP A 796 13.61 16.29 -0.55
CA ASP A 796 14.52 17.08 0.28
C ASP A 796 14.45 18.53 -0.21
N LEU A 797 13.69 19.36 0.48
CA LEU A 797 13.55 20.79 0.20
C LEU A 797 14.81 21.59 0.62
N GLY A 798 15.83 20.91 1.16
CA GLY A 798 17.19 21.42 1.30
C GLY A 798 18.09 21.10 0.09
N SER A 799 17.58 20.40 -0.93
CA SER A 799 18.30 20.08 -2.17
C SER A 799 17.90 20.99 -3.33
N ALA A 800 18.90 21.65 -3.93
CA ALA A 800 18.70 22.46 -5.12
C ALA A 800 18.12 21.64 -6.29
N LEU A 801 18.62 20.42 -6.47
CA LEU A 801 18.20 19.50 -7.51
C LEU A 801 16.76 19.01 -7.31
N MET A 802 16.35 18.69 -6.07
CA MET A 802 14.99 18.22 -5.80
C MET A 802 13.96 19.35 -5.90
N VAL A 803 14.27 20.56 -5.44
CA VAL A 803 13.41 21.75 -5.59
C VAL A 803 13.21 22.09 -7.07
N ARG A 804 14.28 22.05 -7.87
CA ARG A 804 14.20 22.25 -9.33
C ARG A 804 13.22 21.30 -10.02
N VAL A 805 13.13 20.04 -9.60
CA VAL A 805 12.23 19.04 -10.22
C VAL A 805 10.84 18.98 -9.56
N LEU A 806 10.62 19.74 -8.47
CA LEU A 806 9.35 19.79 -7.74
C LEU A 806 8.15 20.15 -8.62
N PRO A 807 8.20 21.17 -9.51
CA PRO A 807 7.04 21.52 -10.34
C PRO A 807 6.53 20.33 -11.17
N LYS A 808 7.45 19.54 -11.74
CA LYS A 808 7.12 18.34 -12.53
C LYS A 808 6.55 17.20 -11.70
N PHE A 809 6.80 17.18 -10.39
CA PHE A 809 6.17 16.25 -9.47
C PHE A 809 4.75 16.69 -9.12
N LEU A 810 4.51 18.00 -8.99
CA LEU A 810 3.20 18.60 -8.75
C LEU A 810 2.27 18.45 -9.96
N GLU A 811 2.75 18.73 -11.19
CA GLU A 811 1.97 18.61 -12.45
C GLU A 811 1.27 17.25 -12.66
N ARG A 812 1.83 16.18 -12.12
CA ARG A 812 1.39 14.80 -12.38
C ARG A 812 0.41 14.26 -11.35
N ARG A 813 0.03 15.06 -10.35
CA ARG A 813 -0.76 14.63 -9.19
C ARG A 813 -1.95 15.56 -9.00
N GLY A 814 -3.04 15.00 -8.47
CA GLY A 814 -4.11 15.83 -7.89
C GLY A 814 -3.65 16.55 -6.62
N GLU A 815 -4.54 17.35 -6.06
CA GLU A 815 -4.31 18.02 -4.78
C GLU A 815 -3.90 17.02 -3.70
N GLY A 816 -2.86 17.38 -2.95
CA GLY A 816 -2.18 16.49 -2.03
C GLY A 816 -1.72 17.21 -0.78
N PHE A 817 -0.92 16.52 0.01
CA PHE A 817 -0.30 17.06 1.20
C PHE A 817 1.16 16.66 1.28
N PHE A 818 1.94 17.44 2.01
CA PHE A 818 3.25 17.04 2.50
C PHE A 818 3.11 16.46 3.89
N GLU A 819 3.81 15.38 4.16
CA GLU A 819 3.95 14.77 5.48
C GLU A 819 5.43 14.79 5.86
N GLU A 820 5.77 14.96 7.13
CA GLU A 820 7.18 14.93 7.56
C GLU A 820 7.81 13.57 7.22
N ALA A 821 9.09 13.56 6.85
CA ALA A 821 9.84 12.31 6.74
C ALA A 821 10.23 11.83 8.15
N LEU A 822 9.49 10.86 8.69
CA LEU A 822 9.74 10.29 10.02
C LEU A 822 9.70 8.75 9.96
N PRO A 823 10.83 8.04 10.16
CA PRO A 823 12.18 8.58 10.32
C PRO A 823 12.65 9.31 9.05
N GLY A 824 13.48 10.34 9.23
CA GLY A 824 14.17 11.04 8.14
C GLY A 824 15.29 10.21 7.54
N VAL A 825 15.89 10.68 6.45
CA VAL A 825 17.02 10.01 5.81
C VAL A 825 18.28 10.20 6.65
N ARG A 826 18.79 9.09 7.19
CA ARG A 826 20.07 9.05 7.90
C ARG A 826 21.17 8.54 6.96
N GLY A 827 22.26 9.30 6.86
CA GLY A 827 23.39 8.94 5.99
C GLY A 827 23.96 7.56 6.35
N GLY A 828 24.05 6.66 5.36
CA GLY A 828 24.60 5.31 5.55
C GLY A 828 23.63 4.30 6.16
N VAL A 829 22.49 4.73 6.71
CA VAL A 829 21.52 3.86 7.37
C VAL A 829 20.35 3.58 6.42
N PRO A 830 20.07 2.32 6.06
CA PRO A 830 18.94 2.01 5.19
C PRO A 830 17.60 2.32 5.86
N ALA A 831 16.57 2.62 5.07
CA ALA A 831 15.21 2.64 5.60
C ALA A 831 14.75 1.21 5.88
N SER A 832 14.10 1.01 7.02
CA SER A 832 13.49 -0.25 7.42
C SER A 832 12.07 -0.06 7.96
N GLU A 833 11.33 -1.16 8.02
CA GLU A 833 9.99 -1.27 8.58
C GLU A 833 9.78 -2.68 9.13
N TRP A 834 8.97 -2.81 10.16
CA TRP A 834 8.53 -4.06 10.72
C TRP A 834 7.05 -4.25 10.44
N LEU A 835 6.67 -5.46 10.02
CA LEU A 835 5.30 -5.96 10.11
C LEU A 835 5.19 -6.70 11.44
N LEU A 836 4.36 -6.18 12.33
CA LEU A 836 4.01 -6.78 13.61
C LEU A 836 2.53 -7.11 13.59
N GLU A 837 2.18 -8.35 13.90
CA GLU A 837 0.78 -8.77 13.95
C GLU A 837 0.28 -8.79 15.39
N TYR A 838 -0.97 -8.35 15.56
CA TYR A 838 -1.65 -8.32 16.85
C TYR A 838 -2.96 -9.08 16.78
N ASP A 839 -3.11 -10.01 17.70
CA ASP A 839 -4.16 -10.99 17.75
C ASP A 839 -5.13 -10.68 18.89
N GLN A 840 -6.43 -10.68 18.60
CA GLN A 840 -7.44 -10.60 19.64
C GLN A 840 -7.32 -11.83 20.55
N ALA A 841 -7.33 -11.61 21.86
CA ALA A 841 -7.35 -12.68 22.84
C ALA A 841 -8.60 -13.56 22.64
N VAL A 842 -8.39 -14.85 22.37
CA VAL A 842 -9.46 -15.83 22.30
C VAL A 842 -9.68 -16.40 23.69
N TRP A 843 -10.85 -16.16 24.26
CA TRP A 843 -11.27 -16.85 25.48
C TRP A 843 -11.82 -18.19 25.06
N VAL A 844 -11.02 -19.24 25.22
CA VAL A 844 -11.55 -20.61 25.15
C VAL A 844 -12.48 -20.74 26.35
N VAL A 845 -13.79 -20.65 26.13
CA VAL A 845 -14.76 -21.14 27.11
C VAL A 845 -14.57 -22.64 27.13
N ALA A 846 -13.74 -23.13 28.06
CA ALA A 846 -13.60 -24.55 28.30
C ALA A 846 -14.94 -25.08 28.82
N ALA A 847 -15.83 -25.47 27.91
CA ALA A 847 -17.02 -26.23 28.22
C ALA A 847 -16.63 -27.69 28.46
N ALA A 848 -15.83 -27.95 29.50
CA ALA A 848 -15.58 -29.26 30.09
C ALA A 848 -14.52 -29.11 31.20
N ASP A 849 -14.94 -28.68 32.40
CA ASP A 849 -14.24 -28.99 33.67
C ASP A 849 -15.07 -28.60 34.91
N ALA A 850 -16.41 -28.60 34.79
CA ALA A 850 -17.31 -28.36 35.93
C ALA A 850 -17.66 -29.65 36.70
N GLU A 851 -17.25 -30.84 36.25
CA GLU A 851 -17.57 -32.11 36.93
C GLU A 851 -16.37 -32.82 37.59
N VAL A 852 -15.13 -32.38 37.38
CA VAL A 852 -13.95 -33.04 37.97
C VAL A 852 -13.52 -32.42 39.32
N LEU A 853 -14.02 -31.24 39.68
CA LEU A 853 -13.73 -30.59 40.98
C LEU A 853 -14.85 -30.73 42.04
N ALA A 854 -15.91 -31.51 41.77
CA ALA A 854 -16.97 -31.82 42.75
C ALA A 854 -16.84 -33.22 43.40
N GLY A 855 -15.79 -33.98 43.10
CA GLY A 855 -15.64 -35.38 43.53
C GLY A 855 -14.65 -35.67 44.66
N ALA A 856 -13.97 -34.66 45.22
CA ALA A 856 -12.96 -34.88 46.26
C ALA A 856 -13.22 -34.00 47.50
N GLY A 857 -14.07 -34.47 48.40
CA GLY A 857 -14.24 -33.79 49.68
C GLY A 857 -15.41 -34.23 50.57
N VAL A 858 -15.50 -35.51 50.94
CA VAL A 858 -16.14 -35.92 52.22
C VAL A 858 -15.37 -37.08 52.81
N GLY A 859 -14.66 -36.82 53.91
CA GLY A 859 -13.85 -37.79 54.64
C GLY A 859 -13.26 -37.21 55.93
N ALA A 860 -14.11 -36.60 56.76
CA ALA A 860 -14.03 -36.50 58.23
C ALA A 860 -15.17 -35.60 58.72
#